data_AF-A0A135UV37-F1
#
_entry.id   AF-A0A135UV37-F1
#
_cell.length_a   1.000
_cell.length_b   1.000
_cell.length_c   1.000
_cell.angle_alpha   90.00
_cell.angle_beta   90.00
_cell.angle_gamma   90.00
#
_symmetry.space_group_name_H-M   'P 1'
#
loop_
_entity.id
_entity.type
_entity.pdbx_description
1 polymer ?
#
loop_
_entity_poly.entity_id
_entity_poly.type
_entity_poly.pdbx_seq_one_letter_code
_entity_poly.pdbx_strand_id
1 'polypeptide(L)'
;MSSYDAFRRDIRNQLRAKLMRGDSTNQRFAITGTAKEVLTATQLECLFDTLLIGHMADRPNFRIDKHNFSKLVQHRELHDFLAVLLFARCPVEAARAFTLNLVCGNIWTEVMSSESGMLKEPPRGSLLPTDRDFLNRIFDADADTVDMFYDTQACFSTVVIRYGKEETGTVVEVLERCRLSYIRENPLGSGSYGDVYEVEVAKGHFVTDGDANSQPKVLARKDYKIRSADDFREEAKTMNPILQSTSKHDNILKSIGTFEIKTVGLGAVGRKGGTGRRINTIDIDLRLNRTVAPADVCIPTKTDPLRFSLFMELAIDNLDNYLMIGDPSPKLDVEDRIRFLRSALGLANGLRFLHTQMMTPDGQEMVCYHMDLKPSNVLIFKDTRQGSHERDRIWKASDFGMSRVKMLHNQTLPHAAEGEFDFNGMFNKQPQSNTVSRTQGRVGISTYLPSEALSPERSMNQKSDVWSLGCIISVLFIYLEDGADGIQQYQKSRRKENGNTEEFFKRGYLGYKVNPAVRQCHSKLIDKASSRNSLEKGPMSFMLDFLEKRVLQPDQKDRCDAKMVADHLRQTVEKYKGIAVPKESADEPKSKRRVLYRFTLLPEKEIEKDKNLKGCNTSPDGSIIYWSDSCLFLLTSASNENARKNFLRSIGRYRLEDGNGFWKAAMISRRYLVATTTGSDSKLIRVI
;
A
#
# COMPACT_ATOMS: atom_id res chain seq x y z
N MET A 1 13.71 13.59 -51.96
CA MET A 1 14.03 13.39 -50.53
C MET A 1 13.40 14.52 -49.74
N SER A 2 12.71 14.23 -48.65
CA SER A 2 12.19 15.27 -47.74
C SER A 2 13.34 16.00 -47.06
N SER A 3 13.24 17.32 -46.89
CA SER A 3 14.21 18.07 -46.09
C SER A 3 14.18 17.61 -44.62
N TYR A 4 15.27 17.87 -43.88
CA TYR A 4 15.33 17.61 -42.43
C TYR A 4 14.15 18.26 -41.70
N ASP A 5 13.77 19.49 -42.05
CA ASP A 5 12.63 20.18 -41.44
C ASP A 5 11.29 19.49 -41.69
N ALA A 6 11.07 18.97 -42.91
CA ALA A 6 9.87 18.23 -43.24
C ALA A 6 9.79 16.91 -42.46
N PHE A 7 10.91 16.18 -42.39
CA PHE A 7 11.03 14.95 -41.61
C PHE A 7 10.80 15.21 -40.11
N ARG A 8 11.50 16.19 -39.54
CA ARG A 8 11.38 16.59 -38.13
C ARG A 8 9.95 16.98 -37.77
N ARG A 9 9.26 17.73 -38.63
CA ARG A 9 7.86 18.13 -38.42
C ARG A 9 6.94 16.91 -38.36
N ASP A 10 7.15 15.94 -39.23
CA ASP A 10 6.37 14.70 -39.24
C ASP A 10 6.60 13.89 -37.95
N ILE A 11 7.86 13.61 -37.61
CA ILE A 11 8.22 12.90 -36.37
C ILE A 11 7.69 13.63 -35.13
N ARG A 12 7.83 14.95 -35.06
CA ARG A 12 7.32 15.75 -33.95
C ARG A 12 5.81 15.58 -33.78
N ASN A 13 5.03 15.51 -34.86
CA ASN A 13 3.60 15.29 -34.80
C ASN A 13 3.27 13.88 -34.30
N GLN A 14 4.00 12.86 -34.78
CA GLN A 14 3.85 11.47 -34.33
C GLN A 14 4.19 11.33 -32.84
N LEU A 15 5.31 11.92 -32.38
CA LEU A 15 5.69 11.96 -30.97
C LEU A 15 4.62 12.65 -30.15
N ARG A 16 4.16 13.84 -30.57
CA ARG A 16 3.13 14.61 -29.86
C ARG A 16 1.84 13.82 -29.66
N ALA A 17 1.40 13.08 -30.67
CA ALA A 17 0.19 12.26 -30.62
C ALA A 17 0.28 11.10 -29.62
N LYS A 18 1.50 10.69 -29.23
CA LYS A 18 1.76 9.61 -28.28
C LYS A 18 2.13 10.07 -26.88
N LEU A 19 2.25 11.38 -26.64
CA LEU A 19 2.50 11.91 -25.29
C LEU A 19 1.23 11.79 -24.43
N MET A 20 1.43 11.35 -23.18
CA MET A 20 0.37 11.41 -22.18
C MET A 20 0.11 12.86 -21.80
N ARG A 21 -1.14 13.18 -21.44
CA ARG A 21 -1.59 14.55 -21.11
C ARG A 21 -1.24 15.58 -22.19
N GLY A 22 -1.37 15.19 -23.46
CA GLY A 22 -0.92 15.96 -24.63
C GLY A 22 -1.49 17.39 -24.75
N ASP A 23 -2.61 17.68 -24.10
CA ASP A 23 -3.25 19.01 -24.08
C ASP A 23 -2.58 20.00 -23.12
N SER A 24 -1.80 19.52 -22.15
CA SER A 24 -1.12 20.35 -21.15
C SER A 24 0.38 20.44 -21.45
N THR A 25 0.84 21.60 -21.92
CA THR A 25 2.26 21.82 -22.28
C THR A 25 3.22 21.54 -21.13
N ASN A 26 2.79 21.81 -19.90
CA ASN A 26 3.64 21.71 -18.71
C ASN A 26 3.52 20.35 -18.00
N GLN A 27 2.58 19.49 -18.42
CA GLN A 27 2.33 18.20 -17.78
C GLN A 27 2.40 17.03 -18.75
N ARG A 28 2.57 17.28 -20.06
CA ARG A 28 2.76 16.22 -21.04
C ARG A 28 4.07 15.47 -20.79
N PHE A 29 4.05 14.17 -21.03
CA PHE A 29 5.24 13.33 -20.85
C PHE A 29 5.19 12.09 -21.75
N ALA A 30 6.35 11.56 -22.09
CA ALA A 30 6.53 10.34 -22.84
C ALA A 30 6.61 9.16 -21.86
N ILE A 31 5.94 8.06 -22.18
CA ILE A 31 6.10 6.81 -21.42
C ILE A 31 7.30 6.02 -21.95
N THR A 32 7.85 5.11 -21.14
CA THR A 32 8.95 4.23 -21.56
C THR A 32 8.67 3.57 -22.91
N GLY A 33 9.59 3.75 -23.86
CA GLY A 33 9.50 3.19 -25.21
C GLY A 33 8.79 4.06 -26.24
N THR A 34 8.22 5.22 -25.87
CA THR A 34 7.55 6.14 -26.82
C THR A 34 8.46 6.55 -27.97
N ALA A 35 9.71 6.94 -27.67
CA ALA A 35 10.66 7.32 -28.70
C ALA A 35 11.03 6.14 -29.61
N LYS A 36 11.24 4.93 -29.03
CA LYS A 36 11.56 3.70 -29.78
C LYS A 36 10.42 3.30 -30.72
N GLU A 37 9.16 3.53 -30.33
CA GLU A 37 7.99 3.23 -31.16
C GLU A 37 7.89 4.14 -32.38
N VAL A 38 8.22 5.44 -32.24
CA VAL A 38 8.18 6.41 -33.35
C VAL A 38 9.45 6.35 -34.19
N LEU A 39 10.61 6.33 -33.56
CA LEU A 39 11.93 6.30 -34.20
C LEU A 39 12.35 4.86 -34.51
N THR A 40 11.56 4.20 -35.36
CA THR A 40 11.86 2.85 -35.87
C THR A 40 13.15 2.82 -36.69
N ALA A 41 13.69 1.64 -36.96
CA ALA A 41 14.89 1.47 -37.79
C ALA A 41 14.78 2.22 -39.14
N THR A 42 13.61 2.14 -39.78
CA THR A 42 13.34 2.85 -41.05
C THR A 42 13.34 4.36 -40.87
N GLN A 43 12.74 4.88 -39.80
CA GLN A 43 12.73 6.31 -39.51
C GLN A 43 14.14 6.83 -39.19
N LEU A 44 14.96 6.04 -38.50
CA LEU A 44 16.37 6.36 -38.24
C LEU A 44 17.20 6.41 -39.54
N GLU A 45 16.99 5.46 -40.44
CA GLU A 45 17.62 5.46 -41.76
C GLU A 45 17.19 6.68 -42.61
N CYS A 46 15.89 7.02 -42.61
CA CYS A 46 15.38 8.21 -43.28
C CYS A 46 15.94 9.51 -42.68
N LEU A 47 16.07 9.58 -41.35
CA LEU A 47 16.74 10.69 -40.69
C LEU A 47 18.18 10.83 -41.20
N PHE A 48 18.95 9.74 -41.22
CA PHE A 48 20.33 9.75 -41.69
C PHE A 48 20.46 10.30 -43.11
N ASP A 49 19.57 9.85 -44.01
CA ASP A 49 19.48 10.34 -45.38
C ASP A 49 19.25 11.86 -45.43
N THR A 50 18.44 12.42 -44.51
CA THR A 50 18.19 13.87 -44.44
C THR A 50 19.41 14.67 -43.94
N LEU A 51 20.27 14.07 -43.09
CA LEU A 51 21.47 14.74 -42.56
C LEU A 51 22.54 14.97 -43.64
N LEU A 52 22.52 14.16 -44.70
CA LEU A 52 23.44 14.23 -45.83
C LEU A 52 22.96 15.15 -46.97
N ILE A 53 21.75 15.72 -46.87
CA ILE A 53 21.23 16.69 -47.84
C ILE A 53 21.99 18.01 -47.70
N GLY A 54 22.50 18.53 -48.82
CA GLY A 54 23.28 19.77 -48.88
C GLY A 54 24.42 19.71 -49.91
N HIS A 55 25.14 20.83 -50.06
CA HIS A 55 26.34 20.93 -50.90
C HIS A 55 27.44 19.98 -50.39
N MET A 56 28.15 19.32 -51.31
CA MET A 56 29.14 18.28 -50.99
C MET A 56 30.25 18.76 -50.03
N ALA A 57 30.60 20.04 -50.06
CA ALA A 57 31.62 20.64 -49.19
C ALA A 57 31.18 20.74 -47.72
N ASP A 58 29.87 20.85 -47.46
CA ASP A 58 29.30 21.05 -46.12
C ASP A 58 28.73 19.74 -45.53
N ARG A 59 28.91 18.61 -46.24
CA ARG A 59 28.41 17.32 -45.78
C ARG A 59 29.30 16.77 -44.67
N PRO A 60 28.73 16.43 -43.50
CA PRO A 60 29.50 15.76 -42.46
C PRO A 60 29.94 14.37 -42.93
N ASN A 61 31.18 14.00 -42.62
CA ASN A 61 31.69 12.65 -42.87
C ASN A 61 31.54 11.79 -41.62
N PHE A 62 30.42 11.08 -41.51
CA PHE A 62 30.11 10.23 -40.36
C PHE A 62 30.88 8.89 -40.33
N ARG A 63 31.53 8.50 -41.45
CA ARG A 63 32.23 7.21 -41.61
C ARG A 63 31.39 5.96 -41.33
N ILE A 64 30.07 6.08 -41.35
CA ILE A 64 29.10 4.99 -41.19
C ILE A 64 28.00 5.12 -42.26
N ASP A 65 27.34 4.02 -42.57
CA ASP A 65 26.12 4.02 -43.38
C ASP A 65 24.86 4.15 -42.50
N LYS A 66 23.71 4.34 -43.15
CA LYS A 66 22.41 4.51 -42.47
C LYS A 66 21.98 3.31 -41.62
N HIS A 67 22.38 2.09 -41.99
CA HIS A 67 22.05 0.86 -41.25
C HIS A 67 22.86 0.79 -39.96
N ASN A 68 24.15 1.09 -40.05
CA ASN A 68 25.05 1.18 -38.90
C ASN A 68 24.65 2.33 -37.96
N PHE A 69 24.20 3.47 -38.50
CA PHE A 69 23.61 4.55 -37.70
C PHE A 69 22.40 4.06 -36.89
N SER A 70 21.43 3.43 -37.57
CA SER A 70 20.23 2.88 -36.95
C SER A 70 20.58 1.84 -35.85
N LYS A 71 21.50 0.91 -36.12
CA LYS A 71 21.98 -0.06 -35.14
C LYS A 71 22.65 0.58 -33.94
N LEU A 72 23.51 1.58 -34.15
CA LEU A 72 24.23 2.24 -33.06
C LEU A 72 23.28 3.03 -32.17
N VAL A 73 22.31 3.76 -32.74
CA VAL A 73 21.26 4.45 -31.96
C VAL A 73 20.47 3.45 -31.11
N GLN A 74 20.15 2.28 -31.67
CA GLN A 74 19.44 1.23 -30.93
C GLN A 74 20.27 0.63 -29.81
N HIS A 75 21.51 0.24 -30.11
CA HIS A 75 22.41 -0.40 -29.16
C HIS A 75 22.81 0.54 -28.01
N ARG A 76 23.03 1.83 -28.31
CA ARG A 76 23.38 2.87 -27.33
C ARG A 76 22.17 3.50 -26.63
N GLU A 77 20.96 3.03 -26.95
CA GLU A 77 19.68 3.50 -26.39
C GLU A 77 19.41 5.01 -26.56
N LEU A 78 19.88 5.63 -27.64
CA LEU A 78 19.85 7.09 -27.83
C LEU A 78 18.51 7.67 -28.31
N HIS A 79 17.43 6.88 -28.29
CA HIS A 79 16.15 7.26 -28.88
C HIS A 79 15.51 8.45 -28.15
N ASP A 80 15.52 8.46 -26.81
CA ASP A 80 14.89 9.54 -26.05
C ASP A 80 15.64 10.86 -26.23
N PHE A 81 16.97 10.84 -26.27
CA PHE A 81 17.79 12.02 -26.59
C PHE A 81 17.47 12.57 -27.99
N LEU A 82 17.41 11.68 -28.99
CA LEU A 82 17.06 12.05 -30.36
C LEU A 82 15.62 12.57 -30.47
N ALA A 83 14.68 11.98 -29.72
CA ALA A 83 13.30 12.45 -29.67
C ALA A 83 13.20 13.87 -29.10
N VAL A 84 13.96 14.21 -28.06
CA VAL A 84 14.04 15.59 -27.55
C VAL A 84 14.55 16.53 -28.65
N LEU A 85 15.66 16.19 -29.33
CA LEU A 85 16.24 17.01 -30.38
C LEU A 85 15.23 17.34 -31.49
N LEU A 86 14.54 16.31 -31.99
CA LEU A 86 13.54 16.46 -33.05
C LEU A 86 12.29 17.20 -32.56
N PHE A 87 11.85 16.91 -31.33
CA PHE A 87 10.66 17.52 -30.76
C PHE A 87 10.89 19.00 -30.38
N ALA A 88 12.08 19.36 -29.92
CA ALA A 88 12.49 20.73 -29.55
C ALA A 88 12.60 21.68 -30.74
N ARG A 89 12.61 21.18 -31.98
CA ARG A 89 12.92 21.94 -33.21
C ARG A 89 14.39 22.37 -33.29
N CYS A 90 15.31 21.58 -32.77
CA CYS A 90 16.74 21.84 -32.97
C CYS A 90 17.07 21.82 -34.48
N PRO A 91 18.04 22.65 -34.92
CA PRO A 91 18.45 22.76 -36.32
C PRO A 91 19.18 21.48 -36.79
N VAL A 92 19.41 21.35 -38.11
CA VAL A 92 20.04 20.15 -38.68
C VAL A 92 21.49 19.99 -38.21
N GLU A 93 22.17 21.09 -37.95
CA GLU A 93 23.52 21.18 -37.41
C GLU A 93 23.62 20.45 -36.06
N ALA A 94 22.63 20.65 -35.17
CA ALA A 94 22.56 19.94 -33.90
C ALA A 94 22.39 18.42 -34.08
N ALA A 95 21.57 17.99 -35.06
CA ALA A 95 21.40 16.56 -35.38
C ALA A 95 22.67 15.93 -35.97
N ARG A 96 23.43 16.69 -36.77
CA ARG A 96 24.75 16.29 -37.28
C ARG A 96 25.76 16.17 -36.15
N ALA A 97 25.81 17.15 -35.25
CA ALA A 97 26.69 17.14 -34.08
C ALA A 97 26.36 15.97 -33.12
N PHE A 98 25.07 15.73 -32.84
CA PHE A 98 24.61 14.53 -32.13
C PHE A 98 25.14 13.24 -32.76
N THR A 99 25.04 13.13 -34.09
CA THR A 99 25.49 11.94 -34.82
C THR A 99 27.00 11.77 -34.71
N LEU A 100 27.78 12.84 -34.92
CA LEU A 100 29.24 12.80 -34.80
C LEU A 100 29.71 12.45 -33.40
N ASN A 101 29.10 13.04 -32.38
CA ASN A 101 29.63 13.02 -31.02
C ASN A 101 29.08 11.87 -30.17
N LEU A 102 27.78 11.54 -30.29
CA LEU A 102 27.14 10.50 -29.47
C LEU A 102 26.92 9.18 -30.20
N VAL A 103 26.65 9.20 -31.51
CA VAL A 103 26.40 7.96 -32.28
C VAL A 103 27.72 7.36 -32.79
N CYS A 104 28.52 8.15 -33.50
CA CYS A 104 29.81 7.73 -34.04
C CYS A 104 30.95 7.93 -33.03
N GLY A 105 30.86 8.98 -32.21
CA GLY A 105 31.93 9.47 -31.37
C GLY A 105 32.14 8.66 -30.10
N ASN A 106 33.24 9.01 -29.42
CA ASN A 106 33.67 8.38 -28.17
C ASN A 106 33.00 8.98 -26.94
N ILE A 107 32.31 10.14 -27.05
CA ILE A 107 31.71 10.81 -25.88
C ILE A 107 30.74 9.90 -25.16
N TRP A 108 29.90 9.15 -25.89
CA TRP A 108 29.00 8.16 -25.27
C TRP A 108 29.79 7.11 -24.49
N THR A 109 30.85 6.55 -25.07
CA THR A 109 31.70 5.54 -24.41
C THR A 109 32.40 6.12 -23.18
N GLU A 110 32.91 7.35 -23.25
CA GLU A 110 33.54 8.05 -22.13
C GLU A 110 32.55 8.22 -20.96
N VAL A 111 31.33 8.69 -21.24
CA VAL A 111 30.29 8.89 -20.23
C VAL A 111 29.87 7.56 -19.59
N MET A 112 29.74 6.51 -20.40
CA MET A 112 29.35 5.18 -19.89
C MET A 112 30.49 4.44 -19.17
N SER A 113 31.75 4.84 -19.39
CA SER A 113 32.94 4.22 -18.77
C SER A 113 33.47 4.98 -17.56
N SER A 114 33.06 6.23 -17.35
CA SER A 114 33.51 7.02 -16.20
C SER A 114 32.78 6.60 -14.92
N GLU A 115 33.48 5.88 -14.04
CA GLU A 115 33.05 5.64 -12.64
C GLU A 115 33.07 6.92 -11.76
N SER A 116 33.36 8.10 -12.33
CA SER A 116 33.72 9.31 -11.58
C SER A 116 32.75 10.47 -11.82
N GLY A 117 31.77 10.61 -10.92
CA GLY A 117 31.55 11.85 -10.17
C GLY A 117 30.90 13.10 -10.80
N MET A 118 30.60 13.19 -12.10
CA MET A 118 29.90 14.37 -12.66
C MET A 118 28.38 14.24 -12.72
N LEU A 119 27.85 13.02 -12.72
CA LEU A 119 26.43 12.72 -12.48
C LEU A 119 26.39 11.73 -11.32
N LYS A 120 25.80 12.11 -10.18
CA LYS A 120 25.53 11.15 -9.10
C LYS A 120 24.51 10.13 -9.64
N GLU A 121 25.05 8.97 -10.01
CA GLU A 121 24.39 7.82 -10.63
C GLU A 121 23.82 8.09 -12.03
N PRO A 122 24.50 7.68 -13.13
CA PRO A 122 23.82 7.57 -14.41
C PRO A 122 22.76 6.46 -14.28
N PRO A 123 21.47 6.75 -14.48
CA PRO A 123 20.47 5.69 -14.51
C PRO A 123 20.84 4.76 -15.66
N ARG A 124 20.98 3.47 -15.35
CA ARG A 124 21.21 2.36 -16.30
C ARG A 124 20.57 2.67 -17.68
N GLY A 125 21.36 3.19 -18.63
CA GLY A 125 20.99 3.35 -20.05
C GLY A 125 20.46 4.70 -20.56
N SER A 126 20.28 5.76 -19.74
CA SER A 126 19.74 7.06 -20.25
C SER A 126 20.68 8.25 -20.05
N LEU A 127 20.93 9.01 -21.12
CA LEU A 127 21.66 10.30 -21.09
C LEU A 127 20.79 11.48 -20.62
N LEU A 128 19.51 11.24 -20.32
CA LEU A 128 18.55 12.24 -19.86
C LEU A 128 18.14 12.01 -18.39
N PRO A 129 17.87 13.07 -17.62
CA PRO A 129 18.06 14.48 -17.97
C PRO A 129 19.54 14.86 -18.02
N THR A 130 19.86 15.91 -18.76
CA THR A 130 21.22 16.44 -18.91
C THR A 130 21.29 17.95 -18.65
N ASP A 131 22.51 18.44 -18.39
CA ASP A 131 22.79 19.85 -18.13
C ASP A 131 23.27 20.61 -19.38
N ARG A 132 23.33 21.94 -19.27
CA ARG A 132 23.74 22.81 -20.38
C ARG A 132 25.20 22.60 -20.76
N ASP A 133 26.08 22.27 -19.82
CA ASP A 133 27.51 22.09 -20.08
C ASP A 133 27.74 20.87 -20.97
N PHE A 134 27.03 19.77 -20.71
CA PHE A 134 27.04 18.59 -21.55
C PHE A 134 26.44 18.85 -22.94
N LEU A 135 25.34 19.59 -23.02
CA LEU A 135 24.73 19.96 -24.30
C LEU A 135 25.65 20.84 -25.15
N ASN A 136 26.33 21.82 -24.53
CA ASN A 136 27.34 22.65 -25.19
C ASN A 136 28.48 21.77 -25.75
N ARG A 137 28.95 20.79 -24.98
CA ARG A 137 29.98 19.84 -25.42
C ARG A 137 29.53 18.98 -26.61
N ILE A 138 28.25 18.64 -26.71
CA ILE A 138 27.73 17.80 -27.80
C ILE A 138 27.43 18.61 -29.06
N PHE A 139 26.74 19.74 -28.93
CA PHE A 139 26.24 20.45 -30.09
C PHE A 139 27.24 21.42 -30.69
N ASP A 140 28.21 21.93 -29.89
CA ASP A 140 29.08 23.05 -30.30
C ASP A 140 28.27 24.17 -30.99
N ALA A 141 27.07 24.41 -30.45
CA ALA A 141 26.03 25.23 -31.06
C ALA A 141 25.82 26.52 -30.27
N ASP A 142 25.03 27.41 -30.86
CA ASP A 142 24.58 28.62 -30.20
C ASP A 142 23.73 28.31 -28.95
N ALA A 143 23.63 29.29 -28.05
CA ALA A 143 22.88 29.17 -26.81
C ALA A 143 21.39 28.86 -27.04
N ASP A 144 20.79 29.36 -28.12
CA ASP A 144 19.36 29.14 -28.39
C ASP A 144 19.10 27.65 -28.69
N THR A 145 19.96 27.00 -29.46
CA THR A 145 19.87 25.56 -29.73
C THR A 145 19.94 24.72 -28.45
N VAL A 146 20.84 25.07 -27.53
CA VAL A 146 21.00 24.39 -26.24
C VAL A 146 19.78 24.60 -25.35
N ASP A 147 19.28 25.82 -25.25
CA ASP A 147 18.09 26.15 -24.45
C ASP A 147 16.83 25.47 -25.01
N MET A 148 16.66 25.42 -26.34
CA MET A 148 15.54 24.69 -26.97
C MET A 148 15.50 23.22 -26.55
N PHE A 149 16.65 22.54 -26.55
CA PHE A 149 16.75 21.16 -26.08
C PHE A 149 16.49 21.08 -24.57
N TYR A 150 17.21 21.91 -23.81
CA TYR A 150 17.21 21.88 -22.36
C TYR A 150 15.81 22.10 -21.78
N ASP A 151 15.04 23.04 -22.32
CA ASP A 151 13.67 23.36 -21.87
C ASP A 151 12.66 22.28 -22.28
N THR A 152 12.96 21.52 -23.33
CA THR A 152 12.07 20.50 -23.88
C THR A 152 12.29 19.12 -23.26
N GLN A 153 13.50 18.82 -22.79
CA GLN A 153 13.92 17.48 -22.38
C GLN A 153 13.01 16.84 -21.33
N ALA A 154 12.41 17.64 -20.46
CA ALA A 154 11.51 17.17 -19.42
C ALA A 154 10.37 16.29 -19.96
N CYS A 155 9.90 16.55 -21.19
CA CYS A 155 8.84 15.75 -21.83
C CYS A 155 9.26 14.28 -22.06
N PHE A 156 10.55 14.00 -22.16
CA PHE A 156 11.11 12.65 -22.37
C PHE A 156 11.93 12.15 -21.17
N SER A 157 12.23 13.03 -20.21
CA SER A 157 12.80 12.70 -18.90
C SER A 157 11.70 12.38 -17.88
N THR A 158 10.92 11.34 -18.15
CA THR A 158 9.81 10.96 -17.26
C THR A 158 10.30 10.13 -16.09
N VAL A 159 9.92 10.51 -14.87
CA VAL A 159 10.38 9.87 -13.63
C VAL A 159 9.88 8.42 -13.55
N VAL A 160 10.79 7.49 -13.24
CA VAL A 160 10.49 6.11 -12.86
C VAL A 160 10.57 6.01 -11.34
N ILE A 161 9.45 5.64 -10.71
CA ILE A 161 9.37 5.39 -9.26
C ILE A 161 9.92 3.99 -9.00
N ARG A 162 10.94 3.91 -8.16
CA ARG A 162 11.72 2.71 -7.82
C ARG A 162 11.56 2.35 -6.35
N TYR A 163 11.34 1.07 -6.08
CA TYR A 163 11.20 0.49 -4.75
C TYR A 163 11.62 -0.98 -4.74
N GLY A 164 12.44 -1.39 -3.77
CA GLY A 164 12.86 -2.77 -3.60
C GLY A 164 13.88 -2.93 -2.49
N LYS A 165 14.32 -4.17 -2.23
CA LYS A 165 15.30 -4.46 -1.16
C LYS A 165 16.63 -3.69 -1.29
N GLU A 166 17.02 -3.34 -2.51
CA GLU A 166 18.27 -2.63 -2.82
C GLU A 166 18.04 -1.18 -3.30
N GLU A 167 16.78 -0.72 -3.37
CA GLU A 167 16.45 0.62 -3.87
C GLU A 167 16.00 1.53 -2.71
N THR A 168 16.73 2.63 -2.47
CA THR A 168 16.51 3.56 -1.33
C THR A 168 15.38 4.58 -1.55
N GLY A 169 14.54 4.38 -2.55
CA GLY A 169 13.51 5.33 -2.98
C GLY A 169 13.94 6.17 -4.18
N THR A 170 13.03 6.98 -4.71
CA THR A 170 13.29 7.81 -5.90
C THR A 170 13.56 9.25 -5.50
N VAL A 171 14.73 9.76 -5.85
CA VAL A 171 15.12 11.15 -5.57
C VAL A 171 15.21 11.92 -6.89
N VAL A 172 14.49 13.03 -6.98
CA VAL A 172 14.53 13.94 -8.13
C VAL A 172 15.12 15.25 -7.69
N GLU A 173 16.21 15.66 -8.35
CA GLU A 173 16.92 16.89 -7.98
C GLU A 173 16.24 18.16 -8.47
N VAL A 174 15.59 18.13 -9.64
CA VAL A 174 14.91 19.31 -10.21
C VAL A 174 13.70 18.88 -11.05
N LEU A 175 12.49 19.27 -10.67
CA LEU A 175 11.26 19.00 -11.45
C LEU A 175 11.20 19.76 -12.78
N GLU A 176 11.95 20.85 -12.95
CA GLU A 176 12.03 21.55 -14.23
C GLU A 176 12.62 20.67 -15.34
N ARG A 177 13.49 19.71 -14.98
CA ARG A 177 14.18 18.82 -15.93
C ARG A 177 13.46 17.50 -16.19
N CYS A 178 12.40 17.21 -15.45
CA CYS A 178 11.70 15.93 -15.50
C CYS A 178 10.18 16.11 -15.51
N ARG A 179 9.44 15.05 -15.83
CA ARG A 179 7.99 15.01 -15.68
C ARG A 179 7.57 13.84 -14.80
N LEU A 180 6.59 14.10 -13.93
CA LEU A 180 5.99 13.05 -13.11
C LEU A 180 5.16 12.13 -14.01
N SER A 181 5.26 10.83 -13.76
CA SER A 181 4.63 9.76 -14.55
C SER A 181 3.14 9.54 -14.25
N TYR A 182 2.44 10.56 -13.74
CA TYR A 182 1.03 10.45 -13.34
C TYR A 182 0.12 10.72 -14.53
N ILE A 183 -0.64 9.70 -14.93
CA ILE A 183 -1.73 9.81 -15.91
C ILE A 183 -2.87 10.61 -15.29
N ARG A 184 -3.24 10.26 -14.07
CA ARG A 184 -4.31 10.89 -13.28
C ARG A 184 -3.87 11.06 -11.84
N GLU A 185 -4.40 12.09 -11.21
CA GLU A 185 -4.19 12.43 -9.81
C GLU A 185 -5.50 13.00 -9.25
N ASN A 186 -6.08 12.32 -8.26
CA ASN A 186 -7.32 12.73 -7.62
C ASN A 186 -7.08 12.90 -6.11
N PRO A 187 -7.47 14.02 -5.49
CA PRO A 187 -7.38 14.17 -4.04
C PRO A 187 -8.34 13.20 -3.35
N LEU A 188 -7.84 12.45 -2.36
CA LEU A 188 -8.64 11.56 -1.50
C LEU A 188 -8.92 12.18 -0.13
N GLY A 189 -8.00 13.00 0.38
CA GLY A 189 -8.19 13.68 1.65
C GLY A 189 -6.99 14.53 2.05
N SER A 190 -7.22 15.41 3.03
CA SER A 190 -6.20 16.26 3.61
C SER A 190 -6.19 16.10 5.12
N GLY A 191 -5.02 15.85 5.69
CA GLY A 191 -4.81 15.72 7.12
C GLY A 191 -3.80 16.75 7.65
N SER A 192 -3.57 16.71 8.96
CA SER A 192 -2.58 17.54 9.65
C SER A 192 -1.15 17.29 9.15
N TYR A 193 -0.84 16.06 8.72
CA TYR A 193 0.51 15.65 8.34
C TYR A 193 0.78 15.70 6.83
N GLY A 194 -0.26 15.87 6.02
CA GLY A 194 -0.12 15.77 4.57
C GLY A 194 -1.43 15.64 3.81
N ASP A 195 -1.32 15.67 2.49
CA ASP A 195 -2.44 15.46 1.56
C ASP A 195 -2.31 14.08 0.91
N VAL A 196 -3.42 13.39 0.71
CA VAL A 196 -3.46 12.03 0.15
C VAL A 196 -4.18 12.08 -1.20
N TYR A 197 -3.59 11.41 -2.19
CA TYR A 197 -4.07 11.35 -3.56
C TYR A 197 -4.19 9.90 -4.03
N GLU A 198 -5.18 9.62 -4.86
CA GLU A 198 -5.15 8.49 -5.77
C GLU A 198 -4.35 8.91 -7.00
N VAL A 199 -3.31 8.15 -7.33
CA VAL A 199 -2.47 8.41 -8.51
C VAL A 199 -2.44 7.19 -9.41
N GLU A 200 -2.58 7.42 -10.70
CA GLU A 200 -2.42 6.41 -11.73
C GLU A 200 -1.06 6.60 -12.40
N VAL A 201 -0.12 5.72 -12.10
CA VAL A 201 1.25 5.76 -12.65
C VAL A 201 1.29 5.04 -13.99
N ALA A 202 1.91 5.66 -14.98
CA ALA A 202 2.00 5.10 -16.32
C ALA A 202 2.78 3.76 -16.38
N LYS A 203 2.50 2.95 -17.40
CA LYS A 203 3.25 1.70 -17.66
C LYS A 203 4.75 1.98 -17.80
N GLY A 204 5.59 1.12 -17.24
CA GLY A 204 7.05 1.26 -17.26
C GLY A 204 7.63 2.23 -16.22
N HIS A 205 6.80 2.99 -15.49
CA HIS A 205 7.24 4.04 -14.58
C HIS A 205 7.08 3.71 -13.09
N PHE A 206 6.72 2.48 -12.75
CA PHE A 206 6.74 1.96 -11.39
C PHE A 206 7.48 0.63 -11.36
N VAL A 207 8.67 0.61 -10.77
CA VAL A 207 9.55 -0.56 -10.66
C VAL A 207 9.49 -1.10 -9.25
N THR A 208 9.24 -2.39 -9.11
CA THR A 208 9.24 -3.09 -7.82
C THR A 208 10.16 -4.29 -7.90
N ASP A 209 11.16 -4.35 -7.02
CA ASP A 209 12.13 -5.46 -6.97
C ASP A 209 12.77 -5.76 -8.34
N GLY A 210 13.02 -4.71 -9.14
CA GLY A 210 13.61 -4.80 -10.48
C GLY A 210 12.61 -4.89 -11.64
N ASP A 211 11.35 -5.24 -11.37
CA ASP A 211 10.32 -5.42 -12.40
C ASP A 211 9.46 -4.16 -12.59
N ALA A 212 9.41 -3.66 -13.82
CA ALA A 212 8.56 -2.53 -14.19
C ALA A 212 7.10 -2.95 -14.39
N ASN A 213 6.15 -2.08 -14.02
CA ASN A 213 4.73 -2.32 -14.25
C ASN A 213 4.39 -2.41 -15.75
N SER A 214 3.75 -3.52 -16.15
CA SER A 214 3.35 -3.75 -17.54
C SER A 214 2.11 -2.96 -17.98
N GLN A 215 1.29 -2.53 -17.02
CA GLN A 215 0.07 -1.74 -17.20
C GLN A 215 0.08 -0.52 -16.26
N PRO A 216 -0.73 0.52 -16.54
CA PRO A 216 -0.95 1.60 -15.59
C PRO A 216 -1.30 1.06 -14.19
N LYS A 217 -0.68 1.66 -13.16
CA LYS A 217 -0.80 1.18 -11.78
C LYS A 217 -1.43 2.26 -10.91
N VAL A 218 -2.57 1.94 -10.31
CA VAL A 218 -3.28 2.83 -9.39
C VAL A 218 -2.78 2.62 -7.96
N LEU A 219 -2.38 3.71 -7.31
CA LEU A 219 -1.77 3.73 -5.98
C LEU A 219 -2.34 4.88 -5.14
N ALA A 220 -2.18 4.77 -3.82
CA ALA A 220 -2.33 5.92 -2.93
C ALA A 220 -0.97 6.62 -2.77
N ARG A 221 -0.95 7.95 -2.81
CA ARG A 221 0.24 8.78 -2.57
C ARG A 221 -0.06 9.78 -1.46
N LYS A 222 0.75 9.79 -0.40
CA LYS A 222 0.66 10.79 0.68
C LYS A 222 1.82 11.78 0.55
N ASP A 223 1.50 13.05 0.35
CA ASP A 223 2.44 14.16 0.30
C ASP A 223 2.57 14.77 1.70
N TYR A 224 3.77 14.77 2.27
CA TYR A 224 4.03 15.34 3.59
C TYR A 224 4.25 16.85 3.54
N LYS A 225 3.74 17.56 4.54
CA LYS A 225 3.91 19.01 4.72
C LYS A 225 5.04 19.28 5.71
N ILE A 226 6.26 19.48 5.22
CA ILE A 226 7.48 19.62 6.05
C ILE A 226 7.94 21.08 6.13
N ARG A 227 8.62 21.44 7.23
CA ARG A 227 9.09 22.81 7.55
C ARG A 227 10.39 23.19 6.85
N SER A 228 11.34 22.26 6.77
CA SER A 228 12.67 22.50 6.19
C SER A 228 13.29 21.21 5.63
N ALA A 229 14.33 21.33 4.82
CA ALA A 229 15.08 20.19 4.28
C ALA A 229 15.80 19.37 5.37
N ASP A 230 16.23 20.04 6.44
CA ASP A 230 16.97 19.42 7.53
C ASP A 230 16.03 18.64 8.46
N ASP A 231 14.82 19.16 8.71
CA ASP A 231 13.76 18.41 9.41
C ASP A 231 13.42 17.12 8.65
N PHE A 232 13.32 17.18 7.30
CA PHE A 232 13.12 15.97 6.51
C PHE A 232 14.30 15.01 6.59
N ARG A 233 15.56 15.46 6.52
CA ARG A 233 16.70 14.52 6.50
C ARG A 233 16.87 13.79 7.83
N GLU A 234 16.59 14.45 8.96
CA GLU A 234 16.51 13.79 10.26
C GLU A 234 15.30 12.86 10.33
N GLU A 235 14.15 13.29 9.81
CA GLU A 235 12.92 12.49 9.71
C GLU A 235 13.07 11.25 8.80
N ALA A 236 13.75 11.34 7.67
CA ALA A 236 13.98 10.26 6.73
C ALA A 236 14.86 9.16 7.34
N LYS A 237 15.87 9.55 8.14
CA LYS A 237 16.67 8.60 8.93
C LYS A 237 15.81 7.86 9.97
N THR A 238 14.74 8.47 10.48
CA THR A 238 13.81 7.88 11.45
C THR A 238 12.64 7.11 10.80
N MET A 239 12.15 7.57 9.64
CA MET A 239 11.11 6.92 8.84
C MET A 239 11.64 5.69 8.12
N ASN A 240 12.90 5.71 7.67
CA ASN A 240 13.52 4.60 6.94
C ASN A 240 13.37 3.26 7.68
N PRO A 241 13.65 3.13 9.00
CA PRO A 241 13.42 1.88 9.72
C PRO A 241 11.98 1.35 9.71
N ILE A 242 10.95 2.20 9.78
CA ILE A 242 9.53 1.77 9.70
C ILE A 242 9.17 1.42 8.26
N LEU A 243 9.55 2.29 7.31
CA LEU A 243 9.24 2.15 5.89
C LEU A 243 10.02 1.02 5.21
N GLN A 244 11.21 0.69 5.73
CA GLN A 244 12.14 -0.33 5.25
C GLN A 244 12.24 -1.54 6.21
N SER A 245 11.36 -1.62 7.24
CA SER A 245 11.32 -2.77 8.13
C SER A 245 11.22 -4.08 7.33
N THR A 246 12.13 -5.02 7.63
CA THR A 246 12.19 -6.34 6.97
C THR A 246 11.03 -7.24 7.41
N SER A 247 10.52 -7.04 8.62
CA SER A 247 9.35 -7.72 9.16
C SER A 247 8.06 -7.09 8.63
N LYS A 248 7.22 -7.87 7.95
CA LYS A 248 5.94 -7.44 7.36
C LYS A 248 4.78 -8.17 8.02
N HIS A 249 3.64 -7.49 8.12
CA HIS A 249 2.40 -8.10 8.61
C HIS A 249 1.22 -7.65 7.75
N ASP A 250 0.33 -8.59 7.37
CA ASP A 250 -0.80 -8.34 6.45
C ASP A 250 -1.74 -7.21 6.92
N ASN A 251 -1.82 -6.99 8.24
CA ASN A 251 -2.67 -5.98 8.87
C ASN A 251 -1.96 -4.65 9.19
N ILE A 252 -0.77 -4.43 8.64
CA ILE A 252 -0.06 -3.14 8.68
C ILE A 252 0.11 -2.64 7.26
N LEU A 253 -0.26 -1.38 6.99
CA LEU A 253 -0.16 -0.82 5.65
C LEU A 253 1.30 -0.77 5.22
N LYS A 254 1.60 -1.35 4.06
CA LYS A 254 2.95 -1.40 3.51
C LYS A 254 3.23 -0.16 2.66
N SER A 255 4.41 0.43 2.87
CA SER A 255 5.01 1.35 1.90
C SER A 255 5.49 0.59 0.67
N ILE A 256 5.14 1.07 -0.51
CA ILE A 256 5.56 0.50 -1.79
C ILE A 256 6.39 1.46 -2.62
N GLY A 257 6.87 2.56 -2.02
CA GLY A 257 7.75 3.51 -2.66
C GLY A 257 7.83 4.83 -1.91
N THR A 258 8.97 5.49 -2.03
CA THR A 258 9.18 6.86 -1.55
C THR A 258 9.67 7.73 -2.69
N PHE A 259 9.29 8.99 -2.65
CA PHE A 259 9.65 9.96 -3.67
C PHE A 259 10.01 11.29 -3.01
N GLU A 260 11.22 11.75 -3.27
CA GLU A 260 11.78 13.00 -2.76
C GLU A 260 12.05 13.96 -3.92
N ILE A 261 11.59 15.20 -3.78
CA ILE A 261 12.00 16.31 -4.64
C ILE A 261 12.92 17.21 -3.83
N LYS A 262 14.19 17.29 -4.22
CA LYS A 262 15.15 18.21 -3.61
C LYS A 262 14.94 19.62 -4.18
N THR A 263 14.96 20.64 -3.32
CA THR A 263 15.09 22.02 -3.79
C THR A 263 16.56 22.31 -4.02
N VAL A 264 16.96 22.67 -5.24
CA VAL A 264 18.24 23.32 -5.47
C VAL A 264 18.06 24.78 -5.08
N GLY A 265 18.55 25.16 -3.90
CA GLY A 265 18.79 26.56 -3.60
C GLY A 265 19.81 27.08 -4.60
N LEU A 266 19.46 28.12 -5.36
CA LEU A 266 20.44 28.92 -6.09
C LEU A 266 21.60 29.20 -5.14
N GLY A 267 22.78 28.68 -5.50
CA GLY A 267 23.96 28.74 -4.66
C GLY A 267 24.15 30.14 -4.13
N ALA A 268 24.30 30.27 -2.82
CA ALA A 268 24.77 31.48 -2.19
C ALA A 268 26.14 31.81 -2.78
N VAL A 269 26.17 32.69 -3.79
CA VAL A 269 27.38 33.37 -4.21
C VAL A 269 27.89 34.08 -2.96
N GLY A 270 29.03 33.60 -2.45
CA GLY A 270 29.63 34.11 -1.22
C GLY A 270 29.85 35.61 -1.31
N ARG A 271 28.96 36.40 -0.69
CA ARG A 271 29.28 37.77 -0.32
C ARG A 271 30.10 37.73 0.96
N LYS A 272 31.42 37.79 0.78
CA LYS A 272 32.34 38.21 1.84
C LYS A 272 31.95 39.62 2.32
N GLY A 273 31.83 39.76 3.63
CA GLY A 273 32.12 40.98 4.38
C GLY A 273 31.01 42.05 4.40
N GLY A 274 30.41 42.26 5.57
CA GLY A 274 29.58 43.45 5.83
C GLY A 274 28.85 43.35 7.16
N THR A 275 29.37 44.06 8.15
CA THR A 275 28.94 44.11 9.56
C THR A 275 27.48 44.55 9.74
N GLY A 276 26.88 44.08 10.83
CA GLY A 276 25.43 44.11 11.07
C GLY A 276 24.78 45.49 11.22
N ARG A 277 23.46 45.48 11.06
CA ARG A 277 22.51 46.23 11.91
C ARG A 277 21.10 45.69 11.71
N ARG A 278 20.43 45.38 12.84
CA ARG A 278 18.98 45.21 12.94
C ARG A 278 18.30 46.52 12.58
N ILE A 279 17.30 46.50 11.70
CA ILE A 279 16.25 47.52 11.64
C ILE A 279 14.89 46.82 11.47
N ASN A 280 13.97 47.22 12.33
CA ASN A 280 12.59 46.79 12.45
C ASN A 280 11.71 47.32 11.31
N THR A 281 10.62 46.60 11.04
CA THR A 281 9.28 47.02 10.58
C THR A 281 9.17 48.15 9.55
N ILE A 282 8.56 47.86 8.39
CA ILE A 282 7.93 48.90 7.56
C ILE A 282 6.52 48.45 7.14
N ASP A 283 5.56 49.28 7.54
CA ASP A 283 4.18 49.38 7.07
C ASP A 283 4.11 49.59 5.55
N ILE A 284 3.13 48.95 4.93
CA ILE A 284 2.75 49.15 3.53
C ILE A 284 1.84 50.38 3.48
N ASP A 285 2.30 51.49 2.88
CA ASP A 285 1.44 52.57 2.44
C ASP A 285 1.29 52.55 0.91
N LEU A 286 0.03 52.52 0.48
CA LEU A 286 -0.43 52.45 -0.90
C LEU A 286 -0.50 53.87 -1.46
N ARG A 287 0.21 54.17 -2.57
CA ARG A 287 -0.22 55.22 -3.51
C ARG A 287 0.37 55.03 -4.91
N LEU A 288 -0.53 55.15 -5.88
CA LEU A 288 -0.38 55.01 -7.33
C LEU A 288 0.63 56.00 -7.94
N ASN A 289 1.37 55.56 -8.97
CA ASN A 289 1.25 56.15 -10.32
C ASN A 289 1.90 55.32 -11.44
N ARG A 290 1.24 55.37 -12.60
CA ARG A 290 1.47 54.66 -13.86
C ARG A 290 2.86 54.93 -14.47
N THR A 291 3.45 53.92 -15.12
CA THR A 291 3.91 53.95 -16.53
C THR A 291 4.44 52.59 -17.01
N VAL A 292 3.87 52.11 -18.13
CA VAL A 292 4.41 51.24 -19.21
C VAL A 292 5.19 49.98 -18.81
N ALA A 293 4.59 48.82 -19.03
CA ALA A 293 5.20 47.49 -18.88
C ALA A 293 6.17 47.16 -20.03
N PRO A 294 7.44 46.81 -19.75
CA PRO A 294 8.25 45.96 -20.61
C PRO A 294 7.94 44.49 -20.34
N ALA A 295 8.02 43.68 -21.39
CA ALA A 295 7.74 42.24 -21.41
C ALA A 295 8.35 41.48 -20.21
N ASP A 296 7.53 40.57 -19.68
CA ASP A 296 7.81 39.70 -18.54
C ASP A 296 9.18 39.01 -18.65
N VAL A 297 10.18 39.60 -17.99
CA VAL A 297 11.32 38.84 -17.49
C VAL A 297 10.79 38.01 -16.33
N CYS A 298 10.42 36.76 -16.60
CA CYS A 298 10.11 35.79 -15.56
C CYS A 298 11.34 35.56 -14.70
N ILE A 299 11.46 36.31 -13.60
CA ILE A 299 12.33 35.95 -12.48
C ILE A 299 11.69 34.69 -11.84
N PRO A 300 12.35 33.52 -11.82
CA PRO A 300 11.79 32.34 -11.18
C PRO A 300 11.81 32.56 -9.66
N THR A 301 10.66 32.94 -9.11
CA THR A 301 10.49 33.23 -7.67
C THR A 301 9.71 32.14 -6.93
N LYS A 302 9.52 30.97 -7.53
CA LYS A 302 8.98 29.80 -6.82
C LYS A 302 9.99 28.66 -6.83
N THR A 303 10.83 28.60 -5.80
CA THR A 303 11.38 27.32 -5.37
C THR A 303 10.21 26.42 -5.01
N ASP A 304 10.01 25.32 -5.75
CA ASP A 304 9.05 24.31 -5.33
C ASP A 304 9.42 23.83 -3.91
N PRO A 305 8.46 23.80 -2.98
CA PRO A 305 8.74 23.33 -1.63
C PRO A 305 9.21 21.87 -1.70
N LEU A 306 10.17 21.52 -0.84
CA LEU A 306 10.59 20.12 -0.68
C LEU A 306 9.35 19.25 -0.48
N ARG A 307 9.23 18.25 -1.34
CA ARG A 307 8.07 17.38 -1.38
C ARG A 307 8.50 15.95 -1.17
N PHE A 308 7.91 15.35 -0.15
CA PHE A 308 8.12 13.95 0.19
C PHE A 308 6.81 13.23 0.03
N SER A 309 6.84 12.19 -0.79
CA SER A 309 5.68 11.41 -1.13
C SER A 309 5.91 9.96 -0.73
N LEU A 310 4.93 9.39 -0.03
CA LEU A 310 4.89 7.97 0.31
C LEU A 310 3.82 7.29 -0.55
N PHE A 311 4.21 6.24 -1.27
CA PHE A 311 3.31 5.42 -2.07
C PHE A 311 2.86 4.19 -1.30
N MET A 312 1.57 3.91 -1.37
CA MET A 312 0.91 2.83 -0.66
C MET A 312 -0.09 2.13 -1.59
N GLU A 313 -0.48 0.91 -1.22
CA GLU A 313 -1.61 0.23 -1.85
C GLU A 313 -2.88 1.09 -1.70
N LEU A 314 -3.67 1.23 -2.77
CA LEU A 314 -4.96 1.91 -2.70
C LEU A 314 -5.97 1.04 -1.95
N ALA A 315 -6.52 1.58 -0.86
CA ALA A 315 -7.58 0.93 -0.09
C ALA A 315 -8.94 1.09 -0.78
N ILE A 316 -9.88 0.19 -0.46
CA ILE A 316 -11.29 0.35 -0.86
C ILE A 316 -11.87 1.57 -0.15
N ASP A 317 -11.61 1.67 1.16
CA ASP A 317 -12.12 2.72 2.02
C ASP A 317 -11.33 2.76 3.35
N ASN A 318 -11.59 3.75 4.20
CA ASN A 318 -11.23 3.73 5.61
C ASN A 318 -12.42 3.24 6.46
N LEU A 319 -12.15 2.72 7.67
CA LEU A 319 -13.17 2.10 8.51
C LEU A 319 -14.22 3.10 9.01
N ASP A 320 -13.84 4.36 9.26
CA ASP A 320 -14.82 5.38 9.68
C ASP A 320 -15.90 5.57 8.63
N ASN A 321 -15.47 5.81 7.40
CA ASN A 321 -16.34 6.03 6.26
C ASN A 321 -17.14 4.76 5.90
N TYR A 322 -16.49 3.60 5.92
CA TYR A 322 -17.12 2.32 5.60
C TYR A 322 -18.26 1.96 6.56
N LEU A 323 -18.11 2.27 7.85
CA LEU A 323 -19.16 2.03 8.86
C LEU A 323 -20.28 3.09 8.81
N MET A 324 -20.05 4.25 8.20
CA MET A 324 -20.98 5.37 8.18
C MET A 324 -21.77 5.52 6.86
N ILE A 325 -21.17 5.15 5.71
CA ILE A 325 -21.83 5.21 4.39
C ILE A 325 -22.65 3.95 4.09
N GLY A 326 -22.42 2.85 4.81
CA GLY A 326 -23.18 1.61 4.67
C GLY A 326 -24.67 1.76 4.95
N ASP A 327 -25.43 0.68 4.78
CA ASP A 327 -26.85 0.61 5.17
C ASP A 327 -26.99 1.14 6.61
N PRO A 328 -27.83 2.17 6.86
CA PRO A 328 -27.99 2.75 8.19
C PRO A 328 -28.43 1.73 9.25
N SER A 329 -29.03 0.60 8.83
CA SER A 329 -29.39 -0.53 9.69
C SER A 329 -29.10 -1.87 8.99
N PRO A 330 -27.83 -2.31 8.92
CA PRO A 330 -27.45 -3.48 8.15
C PRO A 330 -28.03 -4.75 8.80
N LYS A 331 -28.80 -5.52 8.05
CA LYS A 331 -29.28 -6.85 8.47
C LYS A 331 -28.16 -7.88 8.38
N LEU A 332 -27.20 -7.81 9.29
CA LEU A 332 -26.03 -8.70 9.31
C LEU A 332 -26.40 -10.07 9.87
N ASP A 333 -26.13 -11.11 9.08
CA ASP A 333 -26.21 -12.50 9.54
C ASP A 333 -24.99 -12.86 10.42
N VAL A 334 -24.99 -14.08 10.97
CA VAL A 334 -23.90 -14.56 11.84
C VAL A 334 -22.56 -14.62 11.09
N GLU A 335 -22.55 -14.96 9.81
CA GLU A 335 -21.31 -15.06 9.03
C GLU A 335 -20.74 -13.68 8.72
N ASP A 336 -21.57 -12.68 8.43
CA ASP A 336 -21.15 -11.29 8.26
C ASP A 336 -20.52 -10.75 9.56
N ARG A 337 -21.14 -11.01 10.72
CA ARG A 337 -20.55 -10.69 12.03
C ARG A 337 -19.18 -11.35 12.21
N ILE A 338 -19.06 -12.63 11.85
CA ILE A 338 -17.79 -13.36 11.89
C ILE A 338 -16.73 -12.71 10.99
N ARG A 339 -17.09 -12.26 9.78
CA ARG A 339 -16.16 -11.56 8.86
C ARG A 339 -15.60 -10.29 9.49
N PHE A 340 -16.47 -9.42 10.04
CA PHE A 340 -16.04 -8.20 10.73
C PHE A 340 -15.12 -8.49 11.93
N LEU A 341 -15.47 -9.50 12.74
CA LEU A 341 -14.66 -9.90 13.89
C LEU A 341 -13.31 -10.50 13.48
N ARG A 342 -13.24 -11.22 12.35
CA ARG A 342 -11.98 -11.69 11.76
C ARG A 342 -11.10 -10.51 11.30
N SER A 343 -11.68 -9.49 10.68
CA SER A 343 -10.93 -8.29 10.29
C SER A 343 -10.40 -7.52 11.51
N ALA A 344 -11.21 -7.36 12.56
CA ALA A 344 -10.78 -6.78 13.84
C ALA A 344 -9.70 -7.61 14.53
N LEU A 345 -9.81 -8.95 14.49
CA LEU A 345 -8.77 -9.87 14.96
C LEU A 345 -7.46 -9.65 14.21
N GLY A 346 -7.51 -9.49 12.88
CA GLY A 346 -6.36 -9.14 12.06
C GLY A 346 -5.71 -7.84 12.52
N LEU A 347 -6.50 -6.78 12.72
CA LEU A 347 -6.01 -5.50 13.23
C LEU A 347 -5.33 -5.64 14.59
N ALA A 348 -5.91 -6.41 15.52
CA ALA A 348 -5.31 -6.68 16.83
C ALA A 348 -3.97 -7.44 16.72
N ASN A 349 -3.86 -8.41 15.80
CA ASN A 349 -2.60 -9.09 15.51
C ASN A 349 -1.56 -8.14 14.90
N GLY A 350 -1.98 -7.23 14.00
CA GLY A 350 -1.11 -6.19 13.46
C GLY A 350 -0.58 -5.26 14.55
N LEU A 351 -1.43 -4.86 15.49
CA LEU A 351 -1.01 -4.03 16.62
C LEU A 351 -0.03 -4.77 17.54
N ARG A 352 -0.30 -6.05 17.84
CA ARG A 352 0.66 -6.92 18.56
C ARG A 352 2.01 -6.97 17.83
N PHE A 353 1.97 -7.11 16.50
CA PHE A 353 3.18 -7.13 15.68
C PHE A 353 4.01 -5.86 15.87
N LEU A 354 3.38 -4.67 15.80
CA LEU A 354 4.05 -3.40 16.06
C LEU A 354 4.67 -3.32 17.46
N HIS A 355 3.99 -3.88 18.46
CA HIS A 355 4.38 -3.77 19.86
C HIS A 355 5.49 -4.73 20.28
N THR A 356 5.64 -5.89 19.62
CA THR A 356 6.52 -6.96 20.15
C THR A 356 7.24 -7.80 19.10
N GLN A 357 7.06 -7.56 17.80
CA GLN A 357 7.57 -8.48 16.76
C GLN A 357 8.35 -7.78 15.64
N MET A 358 8.50 -6.46 15.71
CA MET A 358 9.19 -5.70 14.68
C MET A 358 10.71 -5.85 14.82
N MET A 359 11.37 -6.07 13.69
CA MET A 359 12.81 -6.19 13.57
C MET A 359 13.33 -5.22 12.50
N THR A 360 14.49 -4.63 12.77
CA THR A 360 15.26 -3.86 11.79
C THR A 360 15.98 -4.80 10.80
N PRO A 361 16.50 -4.29 9.66
CA PRO A 361 17.24 -5.11 8.70
C PRO A 361 18.48 -5.82 9.27
N ASP A 362 19.13 -5.23 10.25
CA ASP A 362 20.26 -5.77 11.00
C ASP A 362 19.85 -6.71 12.15
N GLY A 363 18.55 -6.99 12.30
CA GLY A 363 18.03 -7.97 13.26
C GLY A 363 17.85 -7.44 14.69
N GLN A 364 17.86 -6.11 14.89
CA GLN A 364 17.57 -5.50 16.18
C GLN A 364 16.06 -5.42 16.42
N GLU A 365 15.64 -5.74 17.65
CA GLU A 365 14.25 -5.59 18.07
C GLU A 365 13.86 -4.10 18.15
N MET A 366 12.70 -3.79 17.61
CA MET A 366 12.09 -2.47 17.73
C MET A 366 10.63 -2.57 18.17
N VAL A 367 10.18 -1.52 18.85
CA VAL A 367 8.79 -1.38 19.27
C VAL A 367 8.24 -0.10 18.66
N CYS A 368 7.08 -0.22 18.01
CA CYS A 368 6.37 0.90 17.40
C CYS A 368 5.04 1.11 18.12
N TYR A 369 4.83 2.30 18.68
CA TYR A 369 3.54 2.75 19.21
C TYR A 369 2.85 3.61 18.17
N HIS A 370 1.57 3.33 17.85
CA HIS A 370 0.87 4.05 16.79
C HIS A 370 0.48 5.47 17.20
N MET A 371 -0.01 5.65 18.44
CA MET A 371 -0.35 6.92 19.10
C MET A 371 -1.47 7.77 18.48
N ASP A 372 -2.09 7.33 17.39
CA ASP A 372 -3.29 7.96 16.80
C ASP A 372 -4.19 6.91 16.12
N LEU A 373 -4.28 5.71 16.70
CA LEU A 373 -5.14 4.66 16.16
C LEU A 373 -6.62 5.09 16.31
N LYS A 374 -7.34 5.17 15.19
CA LYS A 374 -8.76 5.54 15.11
C LYS A 374 -9.38 4.95 13.83
N PRO A 375 -10.71 4.89 13.68
CA PRO A 375 -11.33 4.27 12.51
C PRO A 375 -10.87 4.85 11.16
N SER A 376 -10.65 6.15 11.06
CA SER A 376 -10.16 6.76 9.81
C SER A 376 -8.70 6.40 9.45
N ASN A 377 -7.94 5.88 10.42
CA ASN A 377 -6.57 5.37 10.24
C ASN A 377 -6.55 3.83 10.05
N VAL A 378 -7.70 3.17 9.97
CA VAL A 378 -7.82 1.74 9.63
C VAL A 378 -8.34 1.62 8.20
N LEU A 379 -7.51 1.13 7.28
CA LEU A 379 -7.86 0.99 5.87
C LEU A 379 -8.35 -0.41 5.53
N ILE A 380 -9.30 -0.49 4.60
CA ILE A 380 -9.99 -1.73 4.21
C ILE A 380 -9.53 -2.18 2.82
N PHE A 381 -9.13 -3.43 2.71
CA PHE A 381 -8.69 -4.07 1.47
C PHE A 381 -9.51 -5.33 1.20
N LYS A 382 -9.57 -5.75 -0.07
CA LYS A 382 -10.07 -7.10 -0.41
C LYS A 382 -9.07 -8.13 0.11
N ASP A 383 -9.59 -9.22 0.68
CA ASP A 383 -8.74 -10.34 1.05
C ASP A 383 -8.44 -11.19 -0.20
N THR A 384 -7.22 -11.10 -0.72
CA THR A 384 -6.80 -11.84 -1.92
C THR A 384 -6.00 -13.10 -1.60
N ARG A 385 -5.95 -13.52 -0.32
CA ARG A 385 -5.23 -14.72 0.08
C ARG A 385 -5.95 -15.98 -0.40
N GLN A 386 -5.19 -17.06 -0.58
CA GLN A 386 -5.74 -18.31 -1.08
C GLN A 386 -6.81 -18.86 -0.11
N GLY A 387 -8.02 -19.11 -0.62
CA GLY A 387 -9.14 -19.61 0.18
C GLY A 387 -10.06 -18.52 0.76
N SER A 388 -9.74 -17.24 0.57
CA SER A 388 -10.60 -16.12 0.98
C SER A 388 -11.83 -15.97 0.08
N HIS A 389 -12.98 -15.63 0.67
CA HIS A 389 -14.20 -15.32 -0.08
C HIS A 389 -14.15 -13.89 -0.63
N GLU A 390 -14.84 -13.60 -1.74
CA GLU A 390 -14.87 -12.25 -2.35
C GLU A 390 -15.37 -11.14 -1.39
N ARG A 391 -16.16 -11.53 -0.39
CA ARG A 391 -16.70 -10.64 0.66
C ARG A 391 -15.74 -10.44 1.84
N ASP A 392 -14.66 -11.20 1.91
CA ASP A 392 -13.70 -11.08 2.99
C ASP A 392 -12.86 -9.82 2.83
N ARG A 393 -12.53 -9.21 3.96
CA ARG A 393 -11.83 -7.92 4.04
C ARG A 393 -10.66 -8.02 5.00
N ILE A 394 -9.56 -7.38 4.63
CA ILE A 394 -8.40 -7.21 5.51
C ILE A 394 -8.37 -5.76 5.97
N TRP A 395 -8.25 -5.56 7.28
CA TRP A 395 -8.05 -4.24 7.88
C TRP A 395 -6.57 -4.01 8.13
N LYS A 396 -6.04 -2.88 7.66
CA LYS A 396 -4.65 -2.50 7.86
C LYS A 396 -4.55 -1.20 8.66
N ALA A 397 -3.74 -1.18 9.71
CA ALA A 397 -3.39 0.06 10.40
C ALA A 397 -2.54 0.95 9.46
N SER A 398 -2.81 2.25 9.48
CA SER A 398 -2.19 3.24 8.59
C SER A 398 -1.96 4.56 9.33
N ASP A 399 -1.26 5.48 8.67
CA ASP A 399 -0.91 6.80 9.20
C ASP A 399 -0.09 6.77 10.50
N PHE A 400 1.19 6.45 10.32
CA PHE A 400 2.20 6.42 11.38
C PHE A 400 2.82 7.80 11.66
N GLY A 401 2.21 8.90 11.19
CA GLY A 401 2.76 10.25 11.37
C GLY A 401 2.89 10.69 12.84
N MET A 402 2.15 10.03 13.73
CA MET A 402 2.21 10.25 15.19
C MET A 402 2.94 9.14 15.95
N SER A 403 3.43 8.14 15.25
CA SER A 403 3.99 6.96 15.90
C SER A 403 5.26 7.27 16.66
N ARG A 404 5.67 6.35 17.53
CA ARG A 404 6.94 6.41 18.25
C ARG A 404 7.65 5.09 18.12
N VAL A 405 8.94 5.15 17.82
CA VAL A 405 9.78 3.96 17.70
C VAL A 405 10.84 3.97 18.78
N LYS A 406 10.92 2.85 19.50
CA LYS A 406 11.96 2.57 20.49
C LYS A 406 12.79 1.39 20.01
N MET A 407 14.10 1.58 19.90
CA MET A 407 15.05 0.50 19.63
C MET A 407 15.41 -0.20 20.94
N LEU A 408 15.35 -1.54 20.97
CA LEU A 408 15.82 -2.32 22.10
C LEU A 408 17.28 -2.70 21.85
N HIS A 409 18.20 -2.13 22.63
CA HIS A 409 19.61 -2.55 22.57
C HIS A 409 19.80 -3.86 23.35
N ASN A 410 20.48 -4.83 22.73
CA ASN A 410 21.00 -5.99 23.45
C ASN A 410 22.02 -5.50 24.49
N GLN A 411 21.79 -5.88 25.74
CA GLN A 411 22.57 -5.45 26.90
C GLN A 411 24.02 -5.95 26.82
N THR A 412 24.93 -5.13 26.29
CA THR A 412 26.39 -5.29 26.53
C THR A 412 27.16 -3.98 26.73
N LEU A 413 26.53 -2.81 26.65
CA LEU A 413 27.19 -1.53 26.93
C LEU A 413 26.37 -0.69 27.93
N PRO A 414 26.85 -0.46 29.17
CA PRO A 414 26.02 0.13 30.21
C PRO A 414 25.59 1.59 30.04
N HIS A 415 26.06 2.36 29.05
CA HIS A 415 25.90 3.83 29.05
C HIS A 415 25.51 4.46 27.69
N ALA A 416 24.93 3.70 26.74
CA ALA A 416 24.32 4.30 25.55
C ALA A 416 22.86 4.68 25.86
N ALA A 417 22.54 5.98 25.79
CA ALA A 417 21.19 6.48 26.01
C ALA A 417 20.16 5.72 25.17
N GLU A 418 19.02 5.34 25.76
CA GLU A 418 17.88 4.82 25.01
C GLU A 418 17.49 5.85 23.93
N GLY A 419 17.77 5.56 22.66
CA GLY A 419 17.31 6.40 21.55
C GLY A 419 15.81 6.23 21.37
N GLU A 420 15.02 7.12 21.98
CA GLU A 420 13.58 7.26 21.68
C GLU A 420 13.41 8.27 20.54
N PHE A 421 12.76 7.85 19.45
CA PHE A 421 12.47 8.72 18.31
C PHE A 421 10.98 9.11 18.33
N ASP A 422 10.68 10.40 18.51
CA ASP A 422 9.32 10.95 18.55
C ASP A 422 8.97 11.71 17.27
N PHE A 423 8.10 11.12 16.44
CA PHE A 423 7.71 11.67 15.14
C PHE A 423 6.89 12.97 15.26
N ASN A 424 6.17 13.17 16.36
CA ASN A 424 5.24 14.31 16.52
C ASN A 424 5.93 15.68 16.62
N GLY A 425 7.20 15.74 17.00
CA GLY A 425 7.95 17.00 17.12
C GLY A 425 8.22 17.71 15.78
N MET A 426 8.07 16.99 14.67
CA MET A 426 8.72 17.31 13.39
C MET A 426 7.75 17.84 12.31
N PHE A 427 6.43 17.75 12.51
CA PHE A 427 5.42 18.14 11.51
C PHE A 427 4.80 19.53 11.73
N ASN A 428 4.36 20.16 10.63
CA ASN A 428 3.60 21.41 10.67
C ASN A 428 2.21 21.22 11.31
N LYS A 429 2.04 21.67 12.55
CA LYS A 429 0.69 21.98 13.06
C LYS A 429 0.17 23.21 12.32
N GLN A 430 -1.00 23.13 11.69
CA GLN A 430 -1.70 24.33 11.25
C GLN A 430 -1.95 25.22 12.49
N PRO A 431 -1.55 26.49 12.49
CA PRO A 431 -1.96 27.43 13.53
C PRO A 431 -3.44 27.75 13.29
N GLN A 432 -4.34 27.11 14.04
CA GLN A 432 -5.68 27.67 14.21
C GLN A 432 -5.58 28.89 15.11
N SER A 433 -5.94 30.05 14.54
CA SER A 433 -6.29 31.33 15.17
C SER A 433 -5.86 31.53 16.63
N ASN A 434 -4.87 32.40 16.84
CA ASN A 434 -4.42 32.91 18.14
C ASN A 434 -5.50 33.77 18.85
N THR A 435 -6.57 33.14 19.29
CA THR A 435 -7.45 33.71 20.32
C THR A 435 -7.53 32.71 21.47
N VAL A 436 -6.64 32.93 22.44
CA VAL A 436 -6.54 32.18 23.69
C VAL A 436 -7.81 32.42 24.49
N SER A 437 -8.78 31.54 24.33
CA SER A 437 -9.86 31.35 25.30
C SER A 437 -9.76 29.93 25.85
N ARG A 438 -9.58 29.81 27.18
CA ARG A 438 -9.32 28.57 27.94
C ARG A 438 -10.45 27.53 27.88
N THR A 439 -11.48 27.78 27.07
CA THR A 439 -12.65 26.92 26.86
C THR A 439 -12.71 26.29 25.46
N GLN A 440 -11.76 26.60 24.55
CA GLN A 440 -11.70 26.03 23.19
C GLN A 440 -10.42 25.21 22.88
N GLY A 441 -9.51 25.04 23.84
CA GLY A 441 -8.22 24.36 23.66
C GLY A 441 -8.23 22.82 23.50
N ARG A 442 -9.31 22.23 22.96
CA ARG A 442 -9.46 20.77 22.75
C ARG A 442 -9.57 20.37 21.27
N VAL A 443 -9.55 21.32 20.33
CA VAL A 443 -9.65 21.02 18.89
C VAL A 443 -8.33 20.40 18.43
N GLY A 444 -8.34 19.09 18.14
CA GLY A 444 -7.20 18.38 17.53
C GLY A 444 -6.77 17.07 18.21
N ILE A 445 -7.34 16.69 19.35
CA ILE A 445 -7.07 15.41 20.00
C ILE A 445 -8.16 14.41 19.59
N SER A 446 -7.75 13.27 19.01
CA SER A 446 -8.67 12.20 18.60
C SER A 446 -9.49 11.71 19.80
N THR A 447 -10.81 11.54 19.61
CA THR A 447 -11.75 11.09 20.65
C THR A 447 -11.50 9.64 21.12
N TYR A 448 -10.67 8.91 20.36
CA TYR A 448 -10.25 7.54 20.63
C TYR A 448 -9.02 7.47 21.54
N LEU A 449 -8.33 8.58 21.78
CA LEU A 449 -7.15 8.61 22.64
C LEU A 449 -7.53 8.45 24.13
N PRO A 450 -6.65 7.84 24.93
CA PRO A 450 -6.86 7.70 26.37
C PRO A 450 -6.52 8.99 27.12
N SER A 451 -6.86 9.06 28.41
CA SER A 451 -6.67 10.26 29.22
C SER A 451 -5.20 10.66 29.41
N GLU A 452 -4.25 9.72 29.39
CA GLU A 452 -2.82 10.04 29.50
C GLU A 452 -2.28 10.81 28.27
N ALA A 453 -2.99 10.81 27.14
CA ALA A 453 -2.67 11.65 25.98
C ALA A 453 -2.79 13.16 26.30
N LEU A 454 -3.52 13.50 27.37
CA LEU A 454 -3.63 14.86 27.88
C LEU A 454 -2.45 15.24 28.80
N SER A 455 -1.62 14.28 29.22
CA SER A 455 -0.50 14.58 30.11
C SER A 455 0.65 15.26 29.33
N PRO A 456 1.22 16.35 29.87
CA PRO A 456 2.42 16.96 29.31
C PRO A 456 3.66 16.07 29.42
N GLU A 457 3.65 15.04 30.28
CA GLU A 457 4.79 14.14 30.53
C GLU A 457 5.00 13.10 29.41
N ARG A 458 4.19 13.12 28.34
CA ARG A 458 4.32 12.22 27.17
C ARG A 458 4.34 10.72 27.55
N SER A 459 3.51 10.33 28.52
CA SER A 459 3.48 8.99 29.14
C SER A 459 2.79 7.88 28.33
N MET A 460 2.37 8.17 27.09
CA MET A 460 1.70 7.19 26.23
C MET A 460 2.64 6.05 25.82
N ASN A 461 2.09 4.84 25.72
CA ASN A 461 2.83 3.64 25.35
C ASN A 461 1.93 2.63 24.61
N GLN A 462 2.35 1.36 24.49
CA GLN A 462 1.57 0.31 23.85
C GLN A 462 0.15 0.13 24.44
N LYS A 463 -0.03 0.42 25.73
CA LYS A 463 -1.34 0.35 26.41
C LYS A 463 -2.27 1.48 26.01
N SER A 464 -1.72 2.59 25.51
CA SER A 464 -2.50 3.69 24.94
C SER A 464 -3.10 3.27 23.60
N ASP A 465 -2.34 2.55 22.75
CA ASP A 465 -2.89 1.98 21.52
C ASP A 465 -3.95 0.90 21.80
N VAL A 466 -3.75 0.08 22.84
CA VAL A 466 -4.73 -0.95 23.26
C VAL A 466 -6.06 -0.30 23.68
N TRP A 467 -6.03 0.84 24.37
CA TRP A 467 -7.24 1.61 24.66
C TRP A 467 -7.95 2.04 23.37
N SER A 468 -7.22 2.65 22.43
CA SER A 468 -7.78 3.10 21.15
C SER A 468 -8.38 1.94 20.34
N LEU A 469 -7.71 0.78 20.30
CA LEU A 469 -8.24 -0.44 19.70
C LEU A 469 -9.53 -0.90 20.40
N GLY A 470 -9.58 -0.82 21.74
CA GLY A 470 -10.78 -1.10 22.53
C GLY A 470 -11.95 -0.19 22.17
N CYS A 471 -11.70 1.10 21.96
CA CYS A 471 -12.70 2.06 21.49
C CYS A 471 -13.21 1.70 20.08
N ILE A 472 -12.32 1.32 19.15
CA ILE A 472 -12.71 0.87 17.81
C ILE A 472 -13.58 -0.39 17.87
N ILE A 473 -13.20 -1.38 18.69
CA ILE A 473 -13.99 -2.61 18.85
C ILE A 473 -15.34 -2.29 19.50
N SER A 474 -15.39 -1.40 20.49
CA SER A 474 -16.66 -0.94 21.09
C SER A 474 -17.60 -0.33 20.03
N VAL A 475 -17.08 0.53 19.15
CA VAL A 475 -17.84 1.09 18.02
C VAL A 475 -18.27 0.02 17.01
N LEU A 476 -17.40 -0.96 16.73
CA LEU A 476 -17.73 -2.08 15.85
C LEU A 476 -18.93 -2.87 16.39
N PHE A 477 -18.97 -3.21 17.67
CA PHE A 477 -20.11 -3.95 18.23
C PHE A 477 -21.43 -3.17 18.18
N ILE A 478 -21.36 -1.83 18.27
CA ILE A 478 -22.53 -0.97 18.05
C ILE A 478 -22.98 -1.05 16.59
N TYR A 479 -22.06 -0.94 15.64
CA TYR A 479 -22.38 -1.09 14.21
C TYR A 479 -22.98 -2.45 13.88
N LEU A 480 -22.41 -3.53 14.43
CA LEU A 480 -22.88 -4.89 14.19
C LEU A 480 -24.32 -5.11 14.64
N GLU A 481 -24.82 -4.29 15.57
CA GLU A 481 -26.16 -4.41 16.13
C GLU A 481 -27.13 -3.38 15.57
N ASP A 482 -26.72 -2.11 15.52
CA ASP A 482 -27.59 -0.95 15.28
C ASP A 482 -27.13 -0.11 14.07
N GLY A 483 -26.10 -0.55 13.33
CA GLY A 483 -25.61 0.14 12.14
C GLY A 483 -25.03 1.53 12.40
N ALA A 484 -25.04 2.37 11.36
CA ALA A 484 -24.54 3.74 11.42
C ALA A 484 -25.34 4.62 12.39
N ASP A 485 -26.67 4.43 12.46
CA ASP A 485 -27.53 5.16 13.39
C ASP A 485 -27.16 4.86 14.86
N GLY A 486 -26.85 3.59 15.15
CA GLY A 486 -26.32 3.18 16.44
C GLY A 486 -25.03 3.91 16.81
N ILE A 487 -24.09 4.03 15.86
CA ILE A 487 -22.83 4.76 16.09
C ILE A 487 -23.10 6.23 16.43
N GLN A 488 -23.97 6.90 15.67
CA GLN A 488 -24.31 8.31 15.93
C GLN A 488 -24.98 8.50 17.29
N GLN A 489 -25.90 7.61 17.67
CA GLN A 489 -26.54 7.64 18.98
C GLN A 489 -25.54 7.39 20.10
N TYR A 490 -24.58 6.49 19.88
CA TYR A 490 -23.53 6.19 20.84
C TYR A 490 -22.58 7.38 21.02
N GLN A 491 -22.19 8.05 19.94
CA GLN A 491 -21.44 9.31 19.97
C GLN A 491 -22.20 10.40 20.74
N LYS A 492 -23.48 10.62 20.42
CA LYS A 492 -24.35 11.59 21.13
C LYS A 492 -24.46 11.29 22.63
N SER A 493 -24.57 10.00 22.99
CA SER A 493 -24.66 9.57 24.39
C SER A 493 -23.37 9.87 25.15
N ARG A 494 -22.19 9.55 24.58
CA ARG A 494 -20.90 9.93 25.18
C ARG A 494 -20.75 11.44 25.32
N ARG A 495 -21.13 12.18 24.27
CA ARG A 495 -21.10 13.66 24.25
C ARG A 495 -21.93 14.28 25.38
N LYS A 496 -23.15 13.76 25.59
CA LYS A 496 -24.05 14.22 26.65
C LYS A 496 -23.46 14.01 28.05
N GLU A 497 -22.84 12.86 28.29
CA GLU A 497 -22.23 12.53 29.58
C GLU A 497 -20.99 13.39 29.89
N ASN A 498 -20.31 13.92 28.89
CA ASN A 498 -19.02 14.61 29.01
C ASN A 498 -19.10 16.15 28.89
N GLY A 499 -20.30 16.73 28.89
CA GLY A 499 -20.44 18.18 28.76
C GLY A 499 -19.97 18.69 27.39
N ASN A 500 -20.39 18.00 26.33
CA ASN A 500 -20.12 18.29 24.91
C ASN A 500 -18.81 17.78 24.30
N THR A 501 -18.10 16.87 24.95
CA THR A 501 -16.93 16.19 24.36
C THR A 501 -17.15 14.68 24.23
N GLU A 502 -16.60 14.04 23.20
CA GLU A 502 -17.03 12.69 22.78
C GLU A 502 -16.11 11.54 23.26
N GLU A 503 -15.17 11.87 24.13
CA GLU A 503 -14.14 10.92 24.58
C GLU A 503 -14.76 9.74 25.32
N PHE A 504 -14.06 8.60 25.25
CA PHE A 504 -14.42 7.37 25.97
C PHE A 504 -14.11 7.44 27.47
N PHE A 505 -13.55 8.55 27.95
CA PHE A 505 -13.29 8.83 29.36
C PHE A 505 -13.92 10.15 29.79
N LYS A 506 -14.13 10.31 31.10
CA LYS A 506 -14.65 11.51 31.76
C LYS A 506 -13.74 11.88 32.92
N ARG A 507 -13.54 13.18 33.15
CA ARG A 507 -12.84 13.68 34.34
C ARG A 507 -13.80 13.64 35.55
N GLY A 508 -13.40 12.94 36.60
CA GLY A 508 -14.05 12.95 37.90
C GLY A 508 -13.19 13.60 38.99
N TYR A 509 -13.66 13.57 40.23
CA TYR A 509 -12.96 14.15 41.38
C TYR A 509 -11.62 13.47 41.71
N LEU A 510 -11.56 12.14 41.56
CA LEU A 510 -10.38 11.32 41.88
C LEU A 510 -9.51 10.99 40.65
N GLY A 511 -9.68 11.72 39.54
CA GLY A 511 -9.01 11.44 38.27
C GLY A 511 -9.97 11.04 37.16
N TYR A 512 -9.45 10.36 36.14
CA TYR A 512 -10.24 9.97 34.97
C TYR A 512 -10.95 8.63 35.19
N LYS A 513 -12.15 8.51 34.61
CA LYS A 513 -12.96 7.28 34.59
C LYS A 513 -13.46 7.04 33.18
N VAL A 514 -13.86 5.80 32.86
CA VAL A 514 -14.55 5.52 31.60
C VAL A 514 -15.87 6.29 31.56
N ASN A 515 -16.22 6.82 30.39
CA ASN A 515 -17.48 7.50 30.18
C ASN A 515 -18.66 6.53 30.46
N PRO A 516 -19.60 6.85 31.37
CA PRO A 516 -20.70 5.94 31.74
C PRO A 516 -21.55 5.45 30.56
N ALA A 517 -21.67 6.27 29.51
CA ALA A 517 -22.40 5.89 28.30
C ALA A 517 -21.82 4.65 27.62
N VAL A 518 -20.51 4.38 27.76
CA VAL A 518 -19.86 3.17 27.21
C VAL A 518 -20.48 1.92 27.79
N ARG A 519 -20.45 1.78 29.12
CA ARG A 519 -21.03 0.62 29.82
C ARG A 519 -22.53 0.53 29.60
N GLN A 520 -23.24 1.65 29.66
CA GLN A 520 -24.68 1.66 29.42
C GLN A 520 -25.05 1.14 28.02
N CYS A 521 -24.29 1.54 26.99
CA CYS A 521 -24.53 1.06 25.63
C CYS A 521 -24.14 -0.41 25.47
N HIS A 522 -23.02 -0.84 26.04
CA HIS A 522 -22.63 -2.25 26.03
C HIS A 522 -23.69 -3.16 26.67
N SER A 523 -24.24 -2.78 27.83
CA SER A 523 -25.32 -3.55 28.46
C SER A 523 -26.56 -3.65 27.57
N LYS A 524 -26.96 -2.52 26.93
CA LYS A 524 -28.07 -2.50 25.98
C LYS A 524 -27.84 -3.43 24.78
N LEU A 525 -26.61 -3.50 24.26
CA LEU A 525 -26.27 -4.41 23.16
C LEU A 525 -26.44 -5.87 23.58
N ILE A 526 -25.95 -6.23 24.77
CA ILE A 526 -26.08 -7.60 25.32
C ILE A 526 -27.56 -7.98 25.48
N ASP A 527 -28.38 -7.06 25.97
CA ASP A 527 -29.83 -7.29 26.14
C ASP A 527 -30.55 -7.45 24.79
N LYS A 528 -30.19 -6.63 23.79
CA LYS A 528 -30.71 -6.75 22.42
C LYS A 528 -30.31 -8.07 21.77
N ALA A 529 -29.04 -8.46 21.87
CA ALA A 529 -28.57 -9.75 21.35
C ALA A 529 -29.29 -10.92 22.02
N SER A 530 -29.48 -10.86 23.34
CA SER A 530 -30.26 -11.85 24.08
C SER A 530 -31.70 -11.94 23.61
N SER A 531 -32.29 -10.82 23.22
CA SER A 531 -33.69 -10.73 22.76
C SER A 531 -33.85 -11.25 21.32
N ARG A 532 -32.86 -11.01 20.44
CA ARG A 532 -32.86 -11.56 19.07
C ARG A 532 -32.56 -13.06 19.06
N ASN A 533 -31.53 -13.48 19.77
CA ASN A 533 -31.08 -14.86 19.83
C ASN A 533 -30.30 -15.08 21.13
N SER A 534 -30.85 -15.89 22.05
CA SER A 534 -30.23 -16.16 23.35
C SER A 534 -28.82 -16.75 23.25
N LEU A 535 -28.49 -17.42 22.13
CA LEU A 535 -27.15 -17.95 21.88
C LEU A 535 -26.14 -16.83 21.56
N GLU A 536 -26.56 -15.70 20.98
CA GLU A 536 -25.68 -14.57 20.64
C GLU A 536 -25.28 -13.72 21.85
N LYS A 537 -26.06 -13.80 22.94
CA LYS A 537 -25.72 -13.16 24.22
C LYS A 537 -24.31 -13.56 24.67
N GLY A 538 -23.98 -14.84 24.58
CA GLY A 538 -22.73 -15.41 25.07
C GLY A 538 -21.47 -14.81 24.43
N PRO A 539 -21.30 -14.87 23.10
CA PRO A 539 -20.18 -14.21 22.42
C PRO A 539 -20.12 -12.71 22.66
N MET A 540 -21.27 -12.02 22.65
CA MET A 540 -21.32 -10.56 22.81
C MET A 540 -20.90 -10.12 24.21
N SER A 541 -21.48 -10.72 25.26
CA SER A 541 -21.10 -10.41 26.64
C SER A 541 -19.65 -10.77 26.92
N PHE A 542 -19.16 -11.89 26.38
CA PHE A 542 -17.78 -12.32 26.53
C PHE A 542 -16.78 -11.25 26.05
N MET A 543 -17.02 -10.63 24.89
CA MET A 543 -16.12 -9.61 24.36
C MET A 543 -16.31 -8.24 25.06
N LEU A 544 -17.55 -7.79 25.24
CA LEU A 544 -17.82 -6.46 25.81
C LEU A 544 -17.41 -6.37 27.29
N ASP A 545 -17.65 -7.42 28.08
CA ASP A 545 -17.18 -7.48 29.47
C ASP A 545 -15.65 -7.46 29.55
N PHE A 546 -14.98 -8.15 28.62
CA PHE A 546 -13.53 -8.15 28.54
C PHE A 546 -12.99 -6.76 28.21
N LEU A 547 -13.59 -6.06 27.23
CA LEU A 547 -13.22 -4.68 26.92
C LEU A 547 -13.32 -3.81 28.16
N GLU A 548 -14.45 -3.86 28.87
CA GLU A 548 -14.64 -3.04 30.06
C GLU A 548 -13.66 -3.37 31.19
N LYS A 549 -13.38 -4.63 31.44
CA LYS A 549 -12.57 -5.05 32.61
C LYS A 549 -11.07 -4.97 32.37
N ARG A 550 -10.61 -5.12 31.11
CA ARG A 550 -9.19 -5.34 30.80
C ARG A 550 -8.64 -4.41 29.72
N VAL A 551 -9.46 -3.68 28.98
CA VAL A 551 -8.98 -2.81 27.87
C VAL A 551 -9.28 -1.34 28.16
N LEU A 552 -10.55 -1.02 28.39
CA LEU A 552 -11.04 0.31 28.71
C LEU A 552 -10.88 0.58 30.22
N GLN A 553 -9.63 0.52 30.70
CA GLN A 553 -9.27 0.87 32.08
C GLN A 553 -8.63 2.27 32.12
N PRO A 554 -9.02 3.17 33.05
CA PRO A 554 -8.47 4.52 33.10
C PRO A 554 -6.95 4.53 33.26
N ASP A 555 -6.42 3.70 34.17
CA ASP A 555 -4.98 3.54 34.36
C ASP A 555 -4.41 2.55 33.32
N GLN A 556 -3.36 2.97 32.62
CA GLN A 556 -2.69 2.18 31.59
C GLN A 556 -2.09 0.88 32.13
N LYS A 557 -1.71 0.81 33.41
CA LYS A 557 -1.11 -0.40 34.01
C LYS A 557 -2.10 -1.56 34.15
N ASP A 558 -3.39 -1.23 34.25
CA ASP A 558 -4.47 -2.20 34.43
C ASP A 558 -4.95 -2.78 33.08
N ARG A 559 -4.49 -2.19 31.97
CA ARG A 559 -4.85 -2.62 30.61
C ARG A 559 -4.05 -3.87 30.22
N CYS A 560 -4.70 -4.78 29.49
CA CYS A 560 -4.05 -5.93 28.86
C CYS A 560 -3.19 -5.51 27.67
N ASP A 561 -2.56 -6.47 26.98
CA ASP A 561 -1.80 -6.22 25.75
C ASP A 561 -2.65 -6.55 24.50
N ALA A 562 -2.14 -6.21 23.32
CA ALA A 562 -2.81 -6.47 22.05
C ALA A 562 -2.97 -7.98 21.76
N LYS A 563 -2.07 -8.83 22.28
CA LYS A 563 -2.17 -10.28 22.15
C LYS A 563 -3.43 -10.81 22.86
N MET A 564 -3.69 -10.37 24.09
CA MET A 564 -4.88 -10.75 24.82
C MET A 564 -6.16 -10.28 24.12
N VAL A 565 -6.16 -9.10 23.51
CA VAL A 565 -7.30 -8.62 22.69
C VAL A 565 -7.52 -9.54 21.49
N ALA A 566 -6.47 -9.89 20.75
CA ALA A 566 -6.54 -10.83 19.63
C ALA A 566 -7.04 -12.22 20.08
N ASP A 567 -6.56 -12.73 21.21
CA ASP A 567 -6.98 -14.03 21.73
C ASP A 567 -8.47 -14.05 22.11
N HIS A 568 -8.99 -12.95 22.70
CA HIS A 568 -10.41 -12.83 23.02
C HIS A 568 -11.29 -12.65 21.77
N LEU A 569 -10.84 -11.89 20.77
CA LEU A 569 -11.54 -11.79 19.48
C LEU A 569 -11.61 -13.15 18.78
N ARG A 570 -10.51 -13.91 18.77
CA ARG A 570 -10.49 -15.29 18.22
C ARG A 570 -11.51 -16.18 18.92
N GLN A 571 -11.53 -16.18 20.25
CA GLN A 571 -12.52 -16.96 21.02
C GLN A 571 -13.95 -16.49 20.75
N THR A 572 -14.17 -15.19 20.57
CA THR A 572 -15.49 -14.64 20.22
C THR A 572 -15.94 -15.14 18.85
N VAL A 573 -15.05 -15.16 17.85
CA VAL A 573 -15.31 -15.75 16.53
C VAL A 573 -15.69 -17.22 16.64
N GLU A 574 -14.95 -18.03 17.40
CA GLU A 574 -15.28 -19.45 17.58
C GLU A 574 -16.63 -19.65 18.28
N LYS A 575 -16.98 -18.79 19.25
CA LYS A 575 -18.31 -18.81 19.88
C LYS A 575 -19.41 -18.52 18.88
N TYR A 576 -19.26 -17.53 17.99
CA TYR A 576 -20.24 -17.24 16.93
C TYR A 576 -20.35 -18.39 15.91
N LYS A 577 -19.23 -19.01 15.51
CA LYS A 577 -19.28 -20.20 14.63
C LYS A 577 -20.08 -21.34 15.25
N GLY A 578 -19.98 -21.53 16.56
CA GLY A 578 -20.79 -22.51 17.30
C GLY A 578 -22.30 -22.21 17.33
N ILE A 579 -22.72 -21.00 16.94
CA ILE A 579 -24.13 -20.60 16.78
C ILE A 579 -24.61 -20.85 15.36
N ALA A 580 -23.75 -20.63 14.37
CA ALA A 580 -24.04 -20.85 12.95
C ALA A 580 -24.33 -22.33 12.62
N VAL A 581 -23.90 -23.26 13.49
CA VAL A 581 -24.26 -24.68 13.42
C VAL A 581 -25.55 -24.92 14.22
N PRO A 582 -26.65 -25.41 13.62
CA PRO A 582 -27.92 -25.61 14.33
C PRO A 582 -27.76 -26.55 15.53
N LYS A 583 -28.19 -26.10 16.71
CA LYS A 583 -28.29 -26.92 17.91
C LYS A 583 -29.65 -27.62 17.93
N GLU A 584 -29.69 -28.93 17.66
CA GLU A 584 -30.76 -29.79 18.17
C GLU A 584 -30.69 -29.76 19.71
N SER A 585 -31.84 -29.49 20.33
CA SER A 585 -31.99 -29.10 21.73
C SER A 585 -31.58 -30.18 22.73
N ALA A 586 -31.04 -29.70 23.84
CA ALA A 586 -30.52 -30.45 24.97
C ALA A 586 -31.60 -31.24 25.72
N ASP A 587 -31.44 -32.56 25.74
CA ASP A 587 -31.67 -33.40 26.92
C ASP A 587 -30.45 -34.32 27.02
N GLU A 588 -29.57 -34.07 28.00
CA GLU A 588 -28.54 -35.04 28.34
C GLU A 588 -29.22 -36.24 29.03
N PRO A 589 -28.90 -37.46 28.60
CA PRO A 589 -28.34 -38.34 29.60
C PRO A 589 -27.06 -38.98 29.10
N LYS A 590 -25.99 -38.77 29.88
CA LYS A 590 -24.90 -39.72 30.17
C LYS A 590 -24.93 -41.00 29.30
N SER A 591 -24.54 -40.88 28.04
CA SER A 591 -24.20 -41.98 27.15
C SER A 591 -23.21 -41.46 26.11
N LYS A 592 -21.99 -41.28 26.60
CA LYS A 592 -20.71 -41.18 25.89
C LYS A 592 -20.74 -41.91 24.53
N ARG A 593 -19.86 -41.51 23.61
CA ARG A 593 -19.33 -42.39 22.55
C ARG A 593 -20.28 -42.79 21.41
N ARG A 594 -21.52 -42.29 21.27
CA ARG A 594 -22.49 -42.88 20.32
C ARG A 594 -22.59 -42.33 18.89
N VAL A 595 -21.90 -41.26 18.49
CA VAL A 595 -21.79 -40.90 17.04
C VAL A 595 -20.55 -41.51 16.38
N LEU A 596 -19.58 -41.95 17.18
CA LEU A 596 -18.67 -43.03 16.78
C LEU A 596 -19.38 -44.40 16.72
N TYR A 597 -20.71 -44.44 16.91
CA TYR A 597 -21.54 -45.66 16.94
C TYR A 597 -22.87 -45.53 16.18
N ARG A 598 -22.91 -44.72 15.12
CA ARG A 598 -23.94 -44.86 14.06
C ARG A 598 -23.39 -45.13 12.66
N PHE A 599 -22.07 -45.30 12.53
CA PHE A 599 -21.42 -46.01 11.43
C PHE A 599 -20.33 -46.96 11.96
N THR A 600 -20.61 -47.68 13.05
CA THR A 600 -19.83 -48.88 13.42
C THR A 600 -20.57 -50.08 12.88
N LEU A 601 -20.21 -50.41 11.65
CA LEU A 601 -19.94 -51.75 11.13
C LEU A 601 -19.67 -51.54 9.63
N LEU A 602 -18.62 -50.76 9.33
CA LEU A 602 -17.78 -51.14 8.20
C LEU A 602 -17.25 -52.54 8.55
N PRO A 603 -17.15 -53.48 7.61
CA PRO A 603 -16.46 -54.73 7.87
C PRO A 603 -15.01 -54.40 8.27
N GLU A 604 -14.74 -54.32 9.58
CA GLU A 604 -13.45 -53.90 10.17
C GLU A 604 -12.27 -54.70 9.61
N LYS A 605 -12.53 -55.92 9.11
CA LYS A 605 -11.49 -56.81 8.59
C LYS A 605 -10.87 -56.41 7.25
N GLU A 606 -11.45 -55.50 6.45
CA GLU A 606 -10.89 -55.16 5.13
C GLU A 606 -10.18 -53.80 5.04
N ILE A 607 -10.56 -52.81 5.87
CA ILE A 607 -10.02 -51.43 5.82
C ILE A 607 -8.75 -51.30 6.67
N GLU A 608 -8.55 -52.14 7.70
CA GLU A 608 -7.40 -52.06 8.62
C GLU A 608 -6.02 -52.35 7.99
N LYS A 609 -5.94 -52.78 6.73
CA LYS A 609 -4.65 -53.09 6.09
C LYS A 609 -3.98 -51.90 5.37
N ASP A 610 -4.67 -50.78 5.17
CA ASP A 610 -4.11 -49.58 4.51
C ASP A 610 -4.22 -48.36 5.44
N LYS A 611 -3.12 -48.01 6.14
CA LYS A 611 -3.09 -46.96 7.18
C LYS A 611 -3.16 -45.51 6.66
N ASN A 612 -3.25 -45.28 5.35
CA ASN A 612 -3.19 -43.95 4.75
C ASN A 612 -4.49 -43.60 4.02
N LEU A 613 -5.56 -43.33 4.77
CA LEU A 613 -6.83 -42.88 4.20
C LEU A 613 -6.71 -41.40 3.80
N LYS A 614 -6.86 -41.09 2.51
CA LYS A 614 -6.65 -39.74 1.97
C LYS A 614 -7.93 -38.91 1.90
N GLY A 615 -9.07 -39.56 1.71
CA GLY A 615 -10.33 -38.87 1.57
C GLY A 615 -11.52 -39.81 1.41
N CYS A 616 -12.71 -39.22 1.43
CA CYS A 616 -13.96 -39.90 1.18
C CYS A 616 -14.93 -38.98 0.42
N ASN A 617 -15.91 -39.57 -0.26
CA ASN A 617 -16.97 -38.84 -0.95
C ASN A 617 -18.26 -39.66 -0.93
N THR A 618 -19.41 -39.01 -1.11
CA THR A 618 -20.73 -39.65 -1.04
C THR A 618 -21.57 -39.31 -2.26
N SER A 619 -22.29 -40.30 -2.78
CA SER A 619 -23.25 -40.10 -3.87
C SER A 619 -24.60 -39.63 -3.30
N PRO A 620 -25.46 -39.03 -4.14
CA PRO A 620 -26.80 -38.62 -3.73
C PRO A 620 -27.75 -39.76 -3.28
N ASP A 621 -27.39 -41.02 -3.53
CA ASP A 621 -28.14 -42.21 -3.10
C ASP A 621 -27.60 -42.84 -1.80
N GLY A 622 -26.58 -42.22 -1.18
CA GLY A 622 -26.01 -42.69 0.08
C GLY A 622 -24.89 -43.72 -0.06
N SER A 623 -24.45 -44.05 -1.28
CA SER A 623 -23.22 -44.81 -1.49
C SER A 623 -21.99 -43.98 -1.12
N ILE A 624 -20.99 -44.63 -0.54
CA ILE A 624 -19.80 -43.98 0.01
C ILE A 624 -18.57 -44.57 -0.67
N ILE A 625 -17.66 -43.70 -1.11
CA ILE A 625 -16.34 -44.08 -1.57
C ILE A 625 -15.25 -43.58 -0.63
N TYR A 626 -14.28 -44.44 -0.34
CA TYR A 626 -13.05 -44.09 0.36
C TYR A 626 -11.84 -44.40 -0.52
N TRP A 627 -10.75 -43.63 -0.40
CA TRP A 627 -9.50 -43.94 -1.08
C TRP A 627 -8.28 -43.77 -0.19
N SER A 628 -7.32 -44.68 -0.38
CA SER A 628 -5.97 -44.60 0.13
C SER A 628 -4.99 -44.31 -1.01
N ASP A 629 -3.68 -44.35 -0.74
CA ASP A 629 -2.67 -44.25 -1.80
C ASP A 629 -2.86 -45.30 -2.90
N SER A 630 -3.22 -46.53 -2.54
CA SER A 630 -3.17 -47.69 -3.44
C SER A 630 -4.55 -48.27 -3.80
N CYS A 631 -5.59 -47.95 -3.02
CA CYS A 631 -6.90 -48.61 -3.13
C CYS A 631 -8.08 -47.62 -3.11
N LEU A 632 -9.12 -47.95 -3.87
CA LEU A 632 -10.48 -47.37 -3.80
C LEU A 632 -11.43 -48.41 -3.20
N PHE A 633 -12.27 -47.99 -2.27
CA PHE A 633 -13.28 -48.82 -1.63
C PHE A 633 -14.66 -48.21 -1.84
N LEU A 634 -15.60 -49.00 -2.38
CA LEU A 634 -16.98 -48.60 -2.61
C LEU A 634 -17.94 -49.34 -1.67
N LEU A 635 -18.79 -48.60 -0.97
CA LEU A 635 -19.79 -49.11 -0.03
C LEU A 635 -21.19 -48.60 -0.39
N THR A 636 -22.20 -49.45 -0.26
CA THR A 636 -23.62 -49.04 -0.35
C THR A 636 -24.41 -49.45 0.88
N SER A 637 -25.53 -48.78 1.13
CA SER A 637 -26.50 -49.18 2.14
C SER A 637 -27.31 -50.37 1.65
N ALA A 638 -27.22 -51.52 2.32
CA ALA A 638 -28.17 -52.62 2.12
C ALA A 638 -29.32 -52.50 3.13
N SER A 639 -30.56 -52.40 2.66
CA SER A 639 -31.75 -52.56 3.50
C SER A 639 -32.03 -54.05 3.69
N ASN A 640 -32.01 -54.52 4.93
CA ASN A 640 -32.44 -55.87 5.28
C ASN A 640 -33.78 -55.74 6.02
N GLU A 641 -34.87 -56.27 5.44
CA GLU A 641 -36.24 -56.03 5.92
C GLU A 641 -36.52 -56.53 7.35
N ASN A 642 -35.65 -57.41 7.89
CA ASN A 642 -35.82 -57.98 9.23
C ASN A 642 -34.93 -57.36 10.32
N ALA A 643 -34.20 -56.28 10.06
CA ALA A 643 -33.45 -55.57 11.09
C ALA A 643 -33.53 -54.05 10.92
N ARG A 644 -33.97 -53.33 11.97
CA ARG A 644 -34.00 -51.86 12.06
C ARG A 644 -32.59 -51.20 12.09
N LYS A 645 -31.62 -51.73 11.33
CA LYS A 645 -30.26 -51.19 11.19
C LYS A 645 -29.83 -51.22 9.72
N ASN A 646 -29.45 -50.06 9.19
CA ASN A 646 -28.77 -49.94 7.90
C ASN A 646 -27.33 -50.44 8.04
N PHE A 647 -26.91 -51.40 7.22
CA PHE A 647 -25.52 -51.86 7.15
C PHE A 647 -24.87 -51.36 5.85
N LEU A 648 -23.61 -50.92 5.93
CA LEU A 648 -22.80 -50.61 4.75
C LEU A 648 -22.13 -51.91 4.27
N ARG A 649 -22.42 -52.32 3.02
CA ARG A 649 -21.79 -53.48 2.38
C ARG A 649 -20.71 -53.00 1.42
N SER A 650 -19.52 -53.58 1.49
CA SER A 650 -18.47 -53.40 0.48
C SER A 650 -18.94 -54.02 -0.82
N ILE A 651 -19.06 -53.22 -1.88
CA ILE A 651 -19.49 -53.68 -3.21
C ILE A 651 -18.28 -53.92 -4.12
N GLY A 652 -17.19 -53.18 -3.89
CA GLY A 652 -16.01 -53.30 -4.73
C GLY A 652 -14.77 -52.66 -4.11
N ARG A 653 -13.63 -53.31 -4.33
CA ARG A 653 -12.29 -52.77 -4.08
C ARG A 653 -11.55 -52.72 -5.41
N TYR A 654 -10.97 -51.58 -5.72
CA TYR A 654 -10.11 -51.41 -6.89
C TYR A 654 -8.71 -51.02 -6.46
N ARG A 655 -7.70 -51.73 -6.96
CA ARG A 655 -6.28 -51.49 -6.69
C ARG A 655 -5.57 -51.10 -7.98
N LEU A 656 -4.61 -50.19 -7.91
CA LEU A 656 -3.75 -49.87 -9.04
C LEU A 656 -2.85 -51.08 -9.35
N GLU A 657 -2.92 -51.60 -10.57
CA GLU A 657 -2.26 -52.87 -10.95
C GLU A 657 -0.73 -52.74 -11.13
N ASP A 658 -0.20 -51.53 -11.34
CA ASP A 658 1.20 -51.36 -11.80
C ASP A 658 2.12 -50.52 -10.91
N GLY A 659 1.71 -50.16 -9.68
CA GLY A 659 2.58 -49.46 -8.70
C GLY A 659 3.07 -48.04 -9.08
N ASN A 660 2.84 -47.58 -10.30
CA ASN A 660 3.25 -46.25 -10.78
C ASN A 660 2.15 -45.20 -10.58
N GLY A 661 1.93 -44.81 -9.32
CA GLY A 661 1.07 -43.68 -8.97
C GLY A 661 0.23 -43.93 -7.71
N PHE A 662 -0.38 -42.87 -7.19
CA PHE A 662 -1.31 -42.96 -6.07
C PHE A 662 -2.60 -42.22 -6.37
N TRP A 663 -3.70 -42.65 -5.73
CA TRP A 663 -4.97 -41.95 -5.85
C TRP A 663 -4.86 -40.54 -5.27
N LYS A 664 -5.29 -39.55 -6.07
CA LYS A 664 -5.30 -38.14 -5.70
C LYS A 664 -6.68 -37.73 -5.20
N ALA A 665 -7.71 -38.05 -5.98
CA ALA A 665 -9.10 -37.75 -5.65
C ALA A 665 -10.04 -38.76 -6.30
N ALA A 666 -11.20 -38.98 -5.69
CA ALA A 666 -12.28 -39.73 -6.29
C ALA A 666 -13.64 -39.06 -6.04
N MET A 667 -14.50 -39.15 -7.04
CA MET A 667 -15.87 -38.63 -7.04
C MET A 667 -16.82 -39.74 -7.44
N ILE A 668 -17.99 -39.76 -6.81
CA ILE A 668 -19.02 -40.76 -7.06
C ILE A 668 -20.36 -40.09 -7.34
N SER A 669 -21.05 -40.60 -8.33
CA SER A 669 -22.43 -40.25 -8.68
C SER A 669 -23.30 -41.51 -8.63
N ARG A 670 -24.60 -41.37 -8.93
CA ARG A 670 -25.53 -42.52 -9.00
C ARG A 670 -25.15 -43.59 -10.03
N ARG A 671 -24.28 -43.28 -11.01
CA ARG A 671 -23.96 -44.19 -12.14
C ARG A 671 -22.47 -44.34 -12.45
N TYR A 672 -21.65 -43.39 -12.02
CA TYR A 672 -20.24 -43.32 -12.37
C TYR A 672 -19.39 -43.00 -11.16
N LEU A 673 -18.24 -43.65 -11.11
CA LEU A 673 -17.14 -43.34 -10.22
C LEU A 673 -15.97 -42.86 -11.08
N VAL A 674 -15.49 -41.66 -10.80
CA VAL A 674 -14.33 -41.07 -11.48
C VAL A 674 -13.23 -40.91 -10.47
N ALA A 675 -12.06 -41.47 -10.75
CA ALA A 675 -10.90 -41.35 -9.87
C ALA A 675 -9.66 -40.95 -10.65
N THR A 676 -8.83 -40.11 -10.05
CA THR A 676 -7.61 -39.58 -10.67
C THR A 676 -6.36 -40.05 -9.92
N THR A 677 -5.33 -40.39 -10.69
CA THR A 677 -4.00 -40.69 -10.18
C THR A 677 -3.05 -39.50 -10.36
N THR A 678 -1.85 -39.58 -9.77
CA THR A 678 -0.82 -38.55 -9.94
C THR A 678 -0.12 -38.55 -11.29
N GLY A 679 -0.14 -39.65 -12.04
CA GLY A 679 0.05 -39.64 -13.49
C GLY A 679 -1.25 -39.21 -14.17
N SER A 680 -1.16 -38.45 -15.26
CA SER A 680 -2.20 -37.68 -15.95
C SER A 680 -3.49 -38.42 -16.38
N ASP A 681 -3.60 -39.72 -16.11
CA ASP A 681 -4.70 -40.56 -16.58
C ASP A 681 -5.84 -40.62 -15.55
N SER A 682 -7.01 -40.12 -15.97
CA SER A 682 -8.25 -40.27 -15.20
C SER A 682 -8.89 -41.61 -15.52
N LYS A 683 -9.16 -42.44 -14.51
CA LYS A 683 -9.87 -43.71 -14.71
C LYS A 683 -11.37 -43.52 -14.46
N LEU A 684 -12.17 -43.84 -15.49
CA LEU A 684 -13.62 -43.91 -15.37
C LEU A 684 -14.02 -45.36 -15.03
N ILE A 685 -14.61 -45.56 -13.86
CA ILE A 685 -15.08 -46.87 -13.41
C ILE A 685 -16.60 -46.83 -13.37
N ARG A 686 -17.25 -47.72 -14.13
CA ARG A 686 -18.71 -47.84 -14.10
C ARG A 686 -19.11 -48.62 -12.85
N VAL A 687 -19.93 -47.99 -12.01
CA VAL A 687 -20.52 -48.63 -10.84
C VAL A 687 -21.81 -49.30 -11.29
N ILE A 688 -21.91 -50.62 -11.14
CA ILE A 688 -23.16 -51.36 -11.38
C ILE A 688 -23.85 -51.58 -10.04
#